data_AF-G8S6X8-F1
#
_entry.id   AF-G8S6X8-F1
#
_cell.length_a   1.000
_cell.length_b   1.000
_cell.length_c   1.000
_cell.angle_alpha   90.00
_cell.angle_beta   90.00
_cell.angle_gamma   90.00
#
_symmetry.space_group_name_H-M   'P 1'
#
loop_
_entity.id
_entity.type
_entity.pdbx_description
1 polymer ?
#
loop_
_entity_poly.entity_id
_entity_poly.type
_entity_poly.pdbx_seq_one_letter_code
_entity_poly.pdbx_strand_id
1 'polypeptide(L)'
;MTEPVTDDVMAALAACLRGLVTPARDLLAGQVREVPAAEAGALADGFAAELGTRLARQAGSTVAAEFDRAGAGGPQRLAALLARLADGPDDLLARHPRLAGRLHGTVGTAVRTRVELLHRYAADRADLVRVLLGGVDPGPLTEVRAGLGDPHQGGRTVARLTFADGRHVIYKPRGVDAYVLLTELTAWLDGALPGLGLRTAATVTRAGYGYAEFIEHLPLDSLAAAERFYRRAGALLALLHAVRAVDLHHENLIACGEHPVLIDAEALFHPDSAPAAVGADPARRMLAASVYRTGLLPMITVGPAGVVDCSGLSGRLGTHSTDGPDWELADGRLRPRPAEAAGHNLPRLHGRELDPGHYDTALRAGLRAGYDAISAGRESFRRLLDKAADLPVRVVFRPTAVYAALLDRATDPELLADEPGPLVPHELADLRRGDIPVFTAVPGRRDVWSSTGAPLPGLLPGTGLDAAATVLAGMNTADRRDQEWIVSATLATRQPVDGHRAAGFLAGPAAGSEAGPDRLLTAACGLADQILARGIADGDRVNWLGLEIVDGARWMVLPMGAGLATGYLGVALFLAQLAGLTGVSRYRDTARRAAGAAGPLLRALAGRPDLAVHVGAGGYDGFGGICYGLTRLAALLDEPALADDVPYGVAAATAAVAAPCPPGLAGGIAGCLAAMRTVHRELGLAAADELARTCADRLATLPRPTGDALADGRAGIAWARGDDTAAAALPLPETGDDHGWCTGTAGIVAIRGIRAGDDPAAVAQRFTRRPVLRDLSLCHGELGVTEALVVLAAAESDRFVQRVLRWRAGLVLDALERHGPGCGAPDGVATPGLLNGLAGIGYGLLRLGFSAQVPSVLLLEPGRTGKWTG
;
A
#
# COMPACT_ATOMS: atom_id res chain seq x y z
N MET A 1 -35.64 -34.06 -23.73
CA MET A 1 -34.16 -34.05 -23.71
C MET A 1 -33.72 -32.83 -24.50
N THR A 2 -33.44 -31.74 -23.81
CA THR A 2 -32.90 -30.50 -24.37
C THR A 2 -31.84 -30.06 -23.39
N GLU A 3 -30.60 -30.04 -23.85
CA GLU A 3 -29.36 -29.76 -23.12
C GLU A 3 -29.36 -28.40 -22.40
N PRO A 4 -28.49 -28.21 -21.39
CA PRO A 4 -28.48 -27.03 -20.53
C PRO A 4 -27.87 -25.84 -21.28
N VAL A 5 -28.68 -24.85 -21.65
CA VAL A 5 -28.25 -23.55 -22.19
C VAL A 5 -27.69 -22.63 -21.09
N THR A 6 -27.08 -23.19 -20.04
CA THR A 6 -26.75 -22.47 -18.79
C THR A 6 -25.28 -22.31 -18.47
N ASP A 7 -24.39 -23.01 -19.17
CA ASP A 7 -23.03 -23.15 -18.63
C ASP A 7 -22.08 -22.03 -19.10
N ASP A 8 -22.45 -21.25 -20.12
CA ASP A 8 -21.68 -20.07 -20.56
C ASP A 8 -22.56 -18.94 -21.14
N VAL A 9 -23.00 -18.01 -20.27
CA VAL A 9 -23.78 -16.82 -20.64
C VAL A 9 -23.04 -15.96 -21.67
N MET A 10 -21.71 -15.92 -21.61
CA MET A 10 -20.89 -15.09 -22.50
C MET A 10 -20.89 -15.64 -23.92
N ALA A 11 -20.76 -16.96 -24.08
CA ALA A 11 -20.85 -17.61 -25.39
C ALA A 11 -22.23 -17.41 -26.03
N ALA A 12 -23.31 -17.52 -25.25
CA ALA A 12 -24.66 -17.29 -25.74
C ALA A 12 -24.88 -15.83 -26.19
N LEU A 13 -24.41 -14.86 -25.41
CA LEU A 13 -24.46 -13.45 -25.79
C LEU A 13 -23.64 -13.13 -27.04
N ALA A 14 -22.44 -13.69 -27.16
CA ALA A 14 -21.61 -13.55 -28.34
C ALA A 14 -22.32 -14.10 -29.60
N ALA A 15 -23.05 -15.21 -29.46
CA ALA A 15 -23.85 -15.78 -30.55
C ALA A 15 -24.98 -14.85 -30.99
N CYS A 16 -25.67 -14.17 -30.07
CA CYS A 16 -26.70 -13.18 -30.39
C CYS A 16 -26.15 -11.96 -31.17
N LEU A 17 -24.87 -11.62 -30.99
CA LEU A 17 -24.23 -10.48 -31.65
C LEU A 17 -23.55 -10.84 -32.98
N ARG A 18 -23.70 -12.07 -33.47
CA ARG A 18 -23.04 -12.57 -34.70
C ARG A 18 -23.35 -11.72 -35.93
N GLY A 19 -24.54 -11.12 -36.02
CA GLY A 19 -24.91 -10.20 -37.11
C GLY A 19 -23.99 -8.98 -37.25
N LEU A 20 -23.34 -8.55 -36.16
CA LEU A 20 -22.34 -7.47 -36.19
C LEU A 20 -20.92 -7.99 -36.49
N VAL A 21 -20.65 -9.27 -36.21
CA VAL A 21 -19.32 -9.89 -36.30
C VAL A 21 -19.03 -10.45 -37.69
N THR A 22 -20.00 -11.13 -38.32
CA THR A 22 -19.80 -11.78 -39.63
C THR A 22 -19.37 -10.78 -40.72
N PRO A 23 -20.01 -9.60 -40.88
CA PRO A 23 -19.55 -8.63 -41.87
C PRO A 23 -18.14 -8.12 -41.60
N ALA A 24 -17.75 -7.99 -40.33
CA ALA A 24 -16.41 -7.56 -39.93
C ALA A 24 -15.34 -8.61 -40.28
N ARG A 25 -15.66 -9.89 -40.07
CA ARG A 25 -14.83 -11.04 -40.45
C ARG A 25 -14.60 -11.09 -41.96
N ASP A 26 -15.66 -10.95 -42.75
CA ASP A 26 -15.56 -10.97 -44.22
C ASP A 26 -14.80 -9.76 -44.75
N LEU A 27 -14.99 -8.58 -44.14
CA LEU A 27 -14.25 -7.37 -44.48
C LEU A 27 -12.74 -7.54 -44.22
N LEU A 28 -12.37 -8.10 -43.07
CA LEU A 28 -10.97 -8.41 -42.75
C LEU A 28 -10.36 -9.37 -43.77
N ALA A 29 -11.05 -10.48 -44.07
CA ALA A 29 -10.58 -11.47 -45.04
C ALA A 29 -10.38 -10.87 -46.45
N GLY A 30 -11.19 -9.88 -46.83
CA GLY A 30 -11.08 -9.20 -48.13
C GLY A 30 -9.97 -8.13 -48.22
N GLN A 31 -9.51 -7.59 -47.09
CA GLN A 31 -8.56 -6.47 -47.04
C GLN A 31 -7.09 -6.87 -46.84
N VAL A 32 -6.82 -8.09 -46.36
CA VAL A 32 -5.46 -8.57 -46.07
C VAL A 32 -5.01 -9.52 -47.18
N ARG A 33 -4.48 -8.97 -48.28
CA ARG A 33 -4.07 -9.74 -49.48
C ARG A 33 -2.60 -10.18 -49.44
N GLU A 34 -1.84 -9.56 -48.55
CA GLU A 34 -0.41 -9.74 -48.36
C GLU A 34 -0.09 -11.01 -47.54
N VAL A 35 -1.09 -11.52 -46.80
CA VAL A 35 -1.02 -12.78 -46.05
C VAL A 35 -1.57 -13.91 -46.93
N PRO A 36 -0.92 -15.10 -46.96
CA PRO A 36 -1.42 -16.23 -47.75
C PRO A 36 -2.89 -16.56 -47.47
N ALA A 37 -3.66 -16.88 -48.51
CA ALA A 37 -5.12 -17.06 -48.39
C ALA A 37 -5.54 -18.12 -47.37
N ALA A 38 -4.73 -19.18 -47.18
CA ALA A 38 -4.95 -20.21 -46.19
C ALA A 38 -4.78 -19.69 -44.74
N GLU A 39 -3.87 -18.74 -44.51
CA GLU A 39 -3.68 -18.06 -43.22
C GLU A 39 -4.80 -17.05 -42.95
N ALA A 40 -5.17 -16.27 -43.98
CA ALA A 40 -6.16 -15.20 -43.86
C ALA A 40 -7.53 -15.70 -43.37
N GLY A 41 -7.97 -16.88 -43.82
CA GLY A 41 -9.23 -17.48 -43.37
C GLY A 41 -9.24 -17.83 -41.88
N ALA A 42 -8.20 -18.53 -41.40
CA ALA A 42 -8.07 -18.92 -40.00
C ALA A 42 -7.95 -17.69 -39.08
N LEU A 43 -7.18 -16.67 -39.51
CA LEU A 43 -7.02 -15.43 -38.77
C LEU A 43 -8.32 -14.60 -38.70
N ALA A 44 -9.12 -14.62 -39.77
CA ALA A 44 -10.41 -13.96 -39.81
C ALA A 44 -11.44 -14.64 -38.90
N ASP A 45 -11.43 -15.98 -38.83
CA ASP A 45 -12.30 -16.73 -37.92
C ASP A 45 -11.91 -16.53 -36.45
N GLY A 46 -10.60 -16.52 -36.15
CA GLY A 46 -10.09 -16.18 -34.82
C GLY A 46 -10.46 -14.75 -34.40
N PHE A 47 -10.34 -13.79 -35.32
CA PHE A 47 -10.79 -12.40 -35.11
C PHE A 47 -12.29 -12.31 -34.79
N ALA A 48 -13.12 -13.08 -35.51
CA ALA A 48 -14.56 -13.09 -35.29
C ALA A 48 -14.91 -13.59 -33.88
N ALA A 49 -14.25 -14.65 -33.41
CA ALA A 49 -14.43 -15.17 -32.06
C ALA A 49 -14.05 -14.14 -30.99
N GLU A 50 -12.86 -13.53 -31.12
CA GLU A 50 -12.37 -12.51 -30.18
C GLU A 50 -13.31 -11.29 -30.13
N LEU A 51 -13.75 -10.80 -31.30
CA LEU A 51 -14.68 -9.69 -31.40
C LEU A 51 -16.03 -10.02 -30.77
N GLY A 52 -16.57 -11.22 -31.01
CA GLY A 52 -17.83 -11.69 -30.41
C GLY A 52 -17.78 -11.65 -28.88
N THR A 53 -16.72 -12.19 -28.28
CA THR A 53 -16.51 -12.15 -26.82
C THR A 53 -16.41 -10.71 -26.30
N ARG A 54 -15.65 -9.85 -26.98
CA ARG A 54 -15.50 -8.43 -26.59
C ARG A 54 -16.85 -7.69 -26.62
N LEU A 55 -17.65 -7.87 -27.67
CA LEU A 55 -18.97 -7.24 -27.78
C LEU A 55 -19.94 -7.78 -26.72
N ALA A 56 -19.87 -9.08 -26.41
CA ALA A 56 -20.67 -9.69 -25.34
C ALA A 56 -20.35 -9.08 -23.96
N ARG A 57 -19.06 -8.87 -23.64
CA ARG A 57 -18.64 -8.20 -22.39
C ARG A 57 -19.16 -6.77 -22.31
N GLN A 58 -19.05 -6.00 -23.40
CA GLN A 58 -19.56 -4.63 -23.48
C GLN A 58 -21.08 -4.55 -23.33
N ALA A 59 -21.83 -5.56 -23.80
CA ALA A 59 -23.28 -5.61 -23.68
C ALA A 59 -23.77 -6.14 -22.32
N GLY A 60 -22.92 -6.88 -21.58
CA GLY A 60 -23.30 -7.65 -20.40
C GLY A 60 -24.00 -6.84 -19.31
N SER A 61 -23.51 -5.64 -18.97
CA SER A 61 -24.14 -4.78 -17.94
C SER A 61 -25.53 -4.30 -18.35
N THR A 62 -25.72 -3.99 -19.64
CA THR A 62 -27.03 -3.57 -20.17
C THR A 62 -27.99 -4.74 -20.19
N VAL A 63 -27.53 -5.93 -20.60
CA VAL A 63 -28.32 -7.16 -20.58
C VAL A 63 -28.71 -7.53 -19.15
N ALA A 64 -27.80 -7.41 -18.19
CA ALA A 64 -28.09 -7.64 -16.77
C ALA A 64 -29.13 -6.65 -16.23
N ALA A 65 -29.02 -5.36 -16.58
CA ALA A 65 -30.01 -4.35 -16.18
C ALA A 65 -31.40 -4.59 -16.81
N GLU A 66 -31.47 -5.10 -18.04
CA GLU A 66 -32.71 -5.53 -18.69
C GLU A 66 -33.31 -6.77 -18.02
N PHE A 67 -32.46 -7.73 -17.68
CA PHE A 67 -32.84 -8.94 -16.96
C PHE A 67 -33.43 -8.59 -15.58
N ASP A 68 -32.77 -7.71 -14.83
CA ASP A 68 -33.22 -7.25 -13.51
C ASP A 68 -34.51 -6.42 -13.57
N ARG A 69 -34.68 -5.55 -14.58
CA ARG A 69 -35.92 -4.77 -14.79
C ARG A 69 -37.14 -5.66 -15.03
N ALA A 70 -36.93 -6.84 -15.60
CA ALA A 70 -38.00 -7.79 -15.80
C ALA A 70 -38.36 -8.53 -14.47
N GLY A 71 -37.52 -8.47 -13.44
CA GLY A 71 -37.67 -9.14 -12.12
C GLY A 71 -36.79 -10.39 -11.98
N ALA A 72 -36.57 -10.87 -10.75
CA ALA A 72 -35.76 -12.07 -10.50
C ALA A 72 -36.27 -13.27 -11.32
N GLY A 73 -35.36 -14.07 -11.89
CA GLY A 73 -35.72 -15.17 -12.78
C GLY A 73 -34.64 -16.24 -12.90
N GLY A 74 -35.05 -17.50 -13.02
CA GLY A 74 -34.15 -18.63 -13.20
C GLY A 74 -33.66 -18.80 -14.66
N PRO A 75 -32.90 -19.87 -14.92
CA PRO A 75 -32.32 -20.21 -16.23
C PRO A 75 -33.26 -20.07 -17.44
N GLN A 76 -34.53 -20.45 -17.29
CA GLN A 76 -35.52 -20.42 -18.37
C GLN A 76 -35.82 -19.00 -18.85
N ARG A 77 -35.75 -18.03 -17.93
CA ARG A 77 -35.94 -16.62 -18.25
C ARG A 77 -34.75 -16.05 -19.00
N LEU A 78 -33.54 -16.44 -18.58
CA LEU A 78 -32.30 -16.05 -19.27
C LEU A 78 -32.31 -16.62 -20.69
N ALA A 79 -32.69 -17.89 -20.85
CA ALA A 79 -32.86 -18.50 -22.17
C ALA A 79 -33.88 -17.76 -23.04
N ALA A 80 -35.01 -17.32 -22.48
CA ALA A 80 -36.01 -16.54 -23.22
C ALA A 80 -35.49 -15.15 -23.63
N LEU A 81 -34.70 -14.47 -22.78
CA LEU A 81 -34.05 -13.20 -23.13
C LEU A 81 -33.02 -13.41 -24.25
N LEU A 82 -32.17 -14.43 -24.13
CA LEU A 82 -31.16 -14.76 -25.13
C LEU A 82 -31.78 -15.18 -26.47
N ALA A 83 -32.88 -15.94 -26.46
CA ALA A 83 -33.63 -16.30 -27.67
C ALA A 83 -34.15 -15.05 -28.39
N ARG A 84 -34.74 -14.10 -27.66
CA ARG A 84 -35.18 -12.81 -28.22
C ARG A 84 -34.03 -12.00 -28.82
N LEU A 85 -32.86 -12.02 -28.18
CA LEU A 85 -31.66 -11.35 -28.70
C LEU A 85 -31.06 -12.07 -29.91
N ALA A 86 -31.21 -13.40 -30.00
CA ALA A 86 -30.76 -14.20 -31.13
C ALA A 86 -31.62 -13.97 -32.38
N ASP A 87 -32.91 -13.68 -32.22
CA ASP A 87 -33.80 -13.26 -33.32
C ASP A 87 -33.41 -11.89 -33.90
N GLY A 88 -32.62 -11.10 -33.16
CA GLY A 88 -32.00 -9.85 -33.61
C GLY A 88 -31.74 -8.89 -32.44
N PRO A 89 -30.53 -8.30 -32.31
CA PRO A 89 -30.24 -7.36 -31.22
C PRO A 89 -30.92 -5.98 -31.41
N ASP A 90 -31.59 -5.74 -32.54
CA ASP A 90 -32.10 -4.42 -32.95
C ASP A 90 -33.03 -3.76 -31.92
N ASP A 91 -33.93 -4.51 -31.27
CA ASP A 91 -34.79 -3.97 -30.20
C ASP A 91 -33.98 -3.49 -28.99
N LEU A 92 -32.97 -4.26 -28.58
CA LEU A 92 -32.07 -3.88 -27.49
C LEU A 92 -31.27 -2.64 -27.87
N LEU A 93 -30.71 -2.61 -29.07
CA LEU A 93 -29.89 -1.51 -29.56
C LEU A 93 -30.71 -0.23 -29.78
N ALA A 94 -31.96 -0.34 -30.22
CA ALA A 94 -32.88 0.79 -30.36
C ALA A 94 -33.24 1.40 -28.99
N ARG A 95 -33.43 0.56 -27.97
CA ARG A 95 -33.68 1.02 -26.59
C ARG A 95 -32.44 1.57 -25.89
N HIS A 96 -31.25 1.17 -26.35
CA HIS A 96 -29.95 1.58 -25.80
C HIS A 96 -29.03 2.16 -26.89
N PRO A 97 -29.34 3.36 -27.43
CA PRO A 97 -28.60 3.94 -28.56
C PRO A 97 -27.11 4.19 -28.25
N ARG A 98 -26.76 4.42 -26.98
CA ARG A 98 -25.36 4.54 -26.53
C ARG A 98 -24.60 3.21 -26.63
N LEU A 99 -25.23 2.10 -26.24
CA LEU A 99 -24.66 0.76 -26.42
C LEU A 99 -24.52 0.45 -27.91
N ALA A 100 -25.54 0.77 -28.72
CA ALA A 100 -25.48 0.59 -30.17
C ALA A 100 -24.29 1.33 -30.79
N GLY A 101 -24.11 2.61 -30.45
CA GLY A 101 -22.96 3.39 -30.91
C GLY A 101 -21.62 2.79 -30.48
N ARG A 102 -21.51 2.33 -29.23
CA ARG A 102 -20.29 1.68 -28.70
C ARG A 102 -19.97 0.39 -29.44
N LEU A 103 -20.94 -0.51 -29.63
CA LEU A 103 -20.71 -1.80 -30.29
C LEU A 103 -20.30 -1.61 -31.76
N HIS A 104 -21.00 -0.74 -32.51
CA HIS A 104 -20.62 -0.43 -33.89
C HIS A 104 -19.24 0.23 -33.98
N GLY A 105 -18.95 1.14 -33.04
CA GLY A 105 -17.63 1.75 -32.89
C GLY A 105 -16.53 0.69 -32.68
N THR A 106 -16.73 -0.23 -31.72
CA THR A 106 -15.81 -1.33 -31.42
C THR A 106 -15.59 -2.23 -32.65
N VAL A 107 -16.64 -2.57 -33.40
CA VAL A 107 -16.51 -3.37 -34.63
C VAL A 107 -15.64 -2.66 -35.65
N GLY A 108 -15.94 -1.39 -35.94
CA GLY A 108 -15.19 -0.60 -36.93
C GLY A 108 -13.73 -0.41 -36.54
N THR A 109 -13.44 -0.14 -35.27
CA THR A 109 -12.06 -0.01 -34.79
C THR A 109 -11.33 -1.35 -34.81
N ALA A 110 -11.95 -2.45 -34.40
CA ALA A 110 -11.34 -3.77 -34.37
C ALA A 110 -10.91 -4.27 -35.76
N VAL A 111 -11.73 -4.05 -36.80
CA VAL A 111 -11.32 -4.41 -38.17
C VAL A 111 -10.10 -3.59 -38.59
N ARG A 112 -10.16 -2.26 -38.41
CA ARG A 112 -9.09 -1.35 -38.82
C ARG A 112 -7.77 -1.70 -38.13
N THR A 113 -7.77 -1.94 -36.82
CA THR A 113 -6.56 -2.26 -36.06
C THR A 113 -6.01 -3.65 -36.40
N ARG A 114 -6.88 -4.63 -36.69
CA ARG A 114 -6.45 -5.96 -37.15
C ARG A 114 -5.82 -5.92 -38.54
N VAL A 115 -6.41 -5.18 -39.48
CA VAL A 115 -5.83 -4.96 -40.82
C VAL A 115 -4.48 -4.27 -40.71
N GLU A 116 -4.40 -3.18 -39.93
CA GLU A 116 -3.15 -2.44 -39.66
C GLU A 116 -2.05 -3.37 -39.11
N LEU A 117 -2.39 -4.24 -38.14
CA LEU A 117 -1.46 -5.21 -37.57
C LEU A 117 -0.97 -6.21 -38.62
N LEU A 118 -1.87 -6.79 -39.41
CA LEU A 118 -1.51 -7.83 -40.38
C LEU A 118 -0.68 -7.27 -41.54
N HIS A 119 -0.95 -6.04 -41.97
CA HIS A 119 -0.10 -5.33 -42.94
C HIS A 119 1.31 -5.09 -42.41
N ARG A 120 1.43 -4.60 -41.16
CA ARG A 120 2.74 -4.42 -40.50
C ARG A 120 3.48 -5.74 -40.33
N TYR A 121 2.79 -6.78 -39.87
CA TYR A 121 3.35 -8.13 -39.76
C TYR A 121 3.90 -8.64 -41.09
N ALA A 122 3.12 -8.54 -42.18
CA ALA A 122 3.56 -8.99 -43.49
C ALA A 122 4.81 -8.24 -43.97
N ALA A 123 4.87 -6.93 -43.73
CA ALA A 123 6.03 -6.10 -44.08
C ALA A 123 7.27 -6.44 -43.24
N ASP A 124 7.10 -6.78 -41.97
CA ASP A 124 8.18 -6.93 -41.00
C ASP A 124 8.63 -8.38 -40.76
N ARG A 125 7.92 -9.37 -41.31
CA ARG A 125 8.15 -10.82 -41.07
C ARG A 125 9.61 -11.23 -41.16
N ALA A 126 10.34 -10.77 -42.18
CA ALA A 126 11.75 -11.13 -42.37
C ALA A 126 12.62 -10.70 -41.17
N ASP A 127 12.37 -9.53 -40.61
CA ASP A 127 13.08 -9.05 -39.42
C ASP A 127 12.63 -9.77 -38.15
N LEU A 128 11.34 -10.11 -38.04
CA LEU A 128 10.85 -10.92 -36.91
C LEU A 128 11.55 -12.28 -36.88
N VAL A 129 11.66 -12.94 -38.03
CA VAL A 129 12.36 -14.23 -38.15
C VAL A 129 13.82 -14.08 -37.75
N ARG A 130 14.50 -13.07 -38.31
CA ARG A 130 15.93 -12.84 -38.07
C ARG A 130 16.26 -12.49 -36.62
N VAL A 131 15.48 -11.60 -36.00
CA VAL A 131 15.81 -10.99 -34.70
C VAL A 131 15.17 -11.74 -33.53
N LEU A 132 13.87 -12.07 -33.63
CA LEU A 132 13.10 -12.60 -32.50
C LEU A 132 12.93 -14.13 -32.53
N LEU A 133 13.15 -14.75 -33.69
CA LEU A 133 12.94 -16.19 -33.89
C LEU A 133 14.23 -16.92 -34.31
N GLY A 134 15.40 -16.33 -34.01
CA GLY A 134 16.70 -16.97 -34.19
C GLY A 134 17.06 -17.31 -35.64
N GLY A 135 16.48 -16.62 -36.62
CA GLY A 135 16.72 -16.85 -38.04
C GLY A 135 16.03 -18.10 -38.61
N VAL A 136 15.22 -18.81 -37.83
CA VAL A 136 14.50 -20.02 -38.27
C VAL A 136 13.05 -19.65 -38.55
N ASP A 137 12.61 -19.84 -39.80
CA ASP A 137 11.23 -19.58 -40.21
C ASP A 137 10.24 -20.44 -39.38
N PRO A 138 9.28 -19.83 -38.66
CA PRO A 138 8.35 -20.54 -37.78
C PRO A 138 7.11 -21.11 -38.51
N GLY A 139 7.06 -20.97 -39.83
CA GLY A 139 5.89 -21.29 -40.64
C GLY A 139 4.84 -20.18 -40.65
N PRO A 140 3.60 -20.49 -41.08
CA PRO A 140 2.50 -19.53 -41.19
C PRO A 140 2.08 -18.96 -39.83
N LEU A 141 1.49 -17.76 -39.84
CA LEU A 141 0.84 -17.17 -38.67
C LEU A 141 -0.52 -17.83 -38.48
N THR A 142 -0.73 -18.47 -37.33
CA THR A 142 -1.93 -19.30 -37.07
C THR A 142 -2.94 -18.64 -36.14
N GLU A 143 -2.48 -17.78 -35.24
CA GLU A 143 -3.35 -17.06 -34.30
C GLU A 143 -2.82 -15.65 -34.03
N VAL A 144 -3.73 -14.70 -33.91
CA VAL A 144 -3.47 -13.36 -33.35
C VAL A 144 -4.45 -13.12 -32.22
N ARG A 145 -3.93 -13.06 -31.00
CA ARG A 145 -4.68 -12.75 -29.79
C ARG A 145 -4.41 -11.30 -29.40
N ALA A 146 -5.33 -10.40 -29.68
CA ALA A 146 -5.23 -9.00 -29.26
C ALA A 146 -5.89 -8.79 -27.89
N GLY A 147 -5.89 -7.56 -27.39
CA GLY A 147 -6.46 -7.22 -26.08
C GLY A 147 -5.58 -7.61 -24.90
N LEU A 148 -4.27 -7.78 -25.08
CA LEU A 148 -3.33 -8.11 -23.99
C LEU A 148 -2.90 -6.86 -23.19
N GLY A 149 -3.74 -5.82 -23.15
CA GLY A 149 -3.49 -4.55 -22.50
C GLY A 149 -4.60 -3.55 -22.82
N ASP A 150 -4.57 -2.41 -22.15
CA ASP A 150 -5.59 -1.36 -22.27
C ASP A 150 -5.76 -0.86 -23.71
N PRO A 151 -7.01 -0.66 -24.19
CA PRO A 151 -7.27 -0.09 -25.49
C PRO A 151 -6.99 1.41 -25.50
N HIS A 152 -6.17 1.85 -26.46
CA HIS A 152 -5.83 3.27 -26.66
C HIS A 152 -5.92 3.66 -28.13
N GLN A 153 -6.01 4.98 -28.40
CA GLN A 153 -5.79 5.57 -29.74
C GLN A 153 -6.57 4.88 -30.87
N GLY A 154 -7.87 4.68 -30.67
CA GLY A 154 -8.77 4.04 -31.62
C GLY A 154 -8.82 2.52 -31.48
N GLY A 155 -8.78 2.01 -30.25
CA GLY A 155 -8.93 0.58 -29.92
C GLY A 155 -7.69 -0.28 -30.14
N ARG A 156 -6.50 0.32 -30.27
CA ARG A 156 -5.24 -0.40 -30.42
C ARG A 156 -4.83 -1.02 -29.09
N THR A 157 -4.42 -2.28 -29.14
CA THR A 157 -3.98 -3.06 -27.98
C THR A 157 -2.74 -3.88 -28.33
N VAL A 158 -2.00 -4.29 -27.31
CA VAL A 158 -0.92 -5.27 -27.45
C VAL A 158 -1.51 -6.61 -27.93
N ALA A 159 -0.81 -7.30 -28.83
CA ALA A 159 -1.25 -8.58 -29.38
C ALA A 159 -0.14 -9.62 -29.38
N ARG A 160 -0.49 -10.88 -29.14
CA ARG A 160 0.39 -12.04 -29.33
C ARG A 160 0.14 -12.64 -30.70
N LEU A 161 1.21 -12.83 -31.45
CA LEU A 161 1.25 -13.52 -32.74
C LEU A 161 1.76 -14.94 -32.49
N THR A 162 1.00 -15.97 -32.83
CA THR A 162 1.37 -17.38 -32.69
C THR A 162 1.61 -17.98 -34.07
N PHE A 163 2.73 -18.66 -34.24
CA PHE A 163 3.12 -19.30 -35.50
C PHE A 163 2.83 -20.81 -35.48
N ALA A 164 2.91 -21.45 -36.65
CA ALA A 164 2.58 -22.87 -36.83
C ALA A 164 3.43 -23.83 -36.00
N ASP A 165 4.68 -23.47 -35.72
CA ASP A 165 5.57 -24.25 -34.86
C ASP A 165 5.39 -23.98 -33.36
N GLY A 166 4.42 -23.15 -32.99
CA GLY A 166 4.08 -22.79 -31.61
C GLY A 166 4.87 -21.62 -31.04
N ARG A 167 5.87 -21.07 -31.75
CA ARG A 167 6.58 -19.87 -31.27
C ARG A 167 5.68 -18.64 -31.31
N HIS A 168 6.05 -17.64 -30.51
CA HIS A 168 5.26 -16.42 -30.35
C HIS A 168 6.10 -15.15 -30.49
N VAL A 169 5.45 -14.07 -30.94
CA VAL A 169 5.98 -12.70 -30.94
C VAL A 169 4.93 -11.76 -30.37
N ILE A 170 5.34 -10.74 -29.62
CA ILE A 170 4.45 -9.69 -29.12
C ILE A 170 4.50 -8.49 -30.07
N TYR A 171 3.35 -8.11 -30.61
CA TYR A 171 3.15 -6.85 -31.33
C TYR A 171 2.68 -5.76 -30.37
N LYS A 172 3.37 -4.62 -30.38
CA LYS A 172 3.00 -3.42 -29.63
C LYS A 172 2.64 -2.31 -30.64
N PRO A 173 1.41 -1.80 -30.64
CA PRO A 173 0.97 -0.74 -31.56
C PRO A 173 1.47 0.66 -31.14
N ARG A 174 2.69 0.71 -30.59
CA ARG A 174 3.39 1.89 -30.07
C ARG A 174 4.90 1.65 -30.17
N GLY A 175 5.69 2.72 -30.15
CA GLY A 175 7.15 2.62 -30.15
C GLY A 175 7.67 1.75 -29.02
N VAL A 176 8.77 1.02 -29.27
CA VAL A 176 9.43 0.14 -28.29
C VAL A 176 10.83 0.65 -27.92
N ASP A 177 11.13 1.91 -28.24
CA ASP A 177 12.44 2.55 -27.99
C ASP A 177 12.85 2.53 -26.51
N ALA A 178 11.86 2.57 -25.61
CA ALA A 178 12.11 2.47 -24.17
C ALA A 178 12.72 1.11 -23.76
N TYR A 179 12.45 0.02 -24.50
CA TYR A 179 13.12 -1.27 -24.28
C TYR A 179 14.58 -1.24 -24.66
N VAL A 180 14.91 -0.51 -25.73
CA VAL A 180 16.30 -0.37 -26.18
C VAL A 180 17.09 0.35 -25.10
N LEU A 181 16.56 1.47 -24.59
CA LEU A 181 17.17 2.18 -23.47
C LEU A 181 17.26 1.32 -22.22
N LEU A 182 16.20 0.59 -21.85
CA LEU A 182 16.24 -0.33 -20.71
C LEU A 182 17.34 -1.39 -20.86
N THR A 183 17.51 -1.95 -22.06
CA THR A 183 18.57 -2.93 -22.36
C THR A 183 19.96 -2.33 -22.22
N GLU A 184 20.17 -1.08 -22.65
CA GLU A 184 21.44 -0.38 -22.44
C GLU A 184 21.71 -0.13 -20.96
N LEU A 185 20.69 0.26 -20.19
CA LEU A 185 20.80 0.50 -18.75
C LEU A 185 21.11 -0.79 -17.98
N THR A 186 20.46 -1.91 -18.33
CA THR A 186 20.72 -3.21 -17.69
C THR A 186 22.11 -3.73 -18.06
N ALA A 187 22.54 -3.58 -19.32
CA ALA A 187 23.89 -3.96 -19.74
C ALA A 187 24.97 -3.14 -19.02
N TRP A 188 24.74 -1.84 -18.80
CA TRP A 188 25.63 -1.01 -18.00
C TRP A 188 25.73 -1.52 -16.55
N LEU A 189 24.59 -1.86 -15.95
CA LEU A 189 24.55 -2.35 -14.58
C LEU A 189 25.22 -3.73 -14.43
N ASP A 190 25.02 -4.63 -15.40
CA ASP A 190 25.69 -5.93 -15.44
C ASP A 190 27.21 -5.79 -15.60
N GLY A 191 27.67 -4.78 -16.35
CA GLY A 191 29.09 -4.43 -16.44
C GLY A 191 29.67 -3.95 -15.11
N ALA A 192 28.87 -3.21 -14.32
CA ALA A 192 29.26 -2.76 -12.98
C ALA A 192 29.15 -3.86 -11.91
N LEU A 193 28.30 -4.86 -12.13
CA LEU A 193 28.03 -5.97 -11.21
C LEU A 193 28.18 -7.33 -11.92
N PRO A 194 29.43 -7.80 -12.13
CA PRO A 194 29.67 -9.09 -12.76
C PRO A 194 28.92 -10.24 -12.08
N GLY A 195 28.20 -11.03 -12.87
CA GLY A 195 27.40 -12.16 -12.38
C GLY A 195 25.96 -11.82 -11.98
N LEU A 196 25.51 -10.56 -12.13
CA LEU A 196 24.10 -10.20 -11.96
C LEU A 196 23.25 -10.80 -13.10
N GLY A 197 23.50 -10.40 -14.35
CA GLY A 197 22.86 -10.98 -15.54
C GLY A 197 21.37 -10.67 -15.61
N LEU A 198 21.02 -9.38 -15.69
CA LEU A 198 19.65 -8.94 -15.93
C LEU A 198 19.23 -9.28 -17.37
N ARG A 199 17.99 -9.73 -17.54
CA ARG A 199 17.42 -10.06 -18.85
C ARG A 199 16.36 -9.03 -19.23
N THR A 200 16.42 -8.57 -20.46
CA THR A 200 15.38 -7.77 -21.12
C THR A 200 14.85 -8.51 -22.33
N ALA A 201 13.65 -8.15 -22.78
CA ALA A 201 13.08 -8.69 -24.01
C ALA A 201 13.78 -8.09 -25.25
N ALA A 202 14.16 -8.93 -26.21
CA ALA A 202 14.64 -8.44 -27.51
C ALA A 202 13.52 -7.72 -28.26
N THR A 203 13.86 -6.72 -29.09
CA THR A 203 12.87 -5.90 -29.80
C THR A 203 13.20 -5.67 -31.28
N VAL A 204 12.15 -5.39 -32.06
CA VAL A 204 12.23 -4.87 -33.44
C VAL A 204 11.49 -3.54 -33.47
N THR A 205 12.24 -2.45 -33.59
CA THR A 205 11.70 -1.08 -33.57
C THR A 205 11.21 -0.64 -34.94
N ARG A 206 10.09 0.09 -34.95
CA ARG A 206 9.53 0.80 -36.11
C ARG A 206 9.02 2.17 -35.69
N ALA A 207 8.77 3.04 -36.67
CA ALA A 207 8.17 4.35 -36.39
C ALA A 207 6.72 4.17 -35.92
N GLY A 208 6.45 4.47 -34.64
CA GLY A 208 5.11 4.44 -34.05
C GLY A 208 4.56 3.06 -33.68
N TYR A 209 5.32 1.98 -33.87
CA TYR A 209 4.97 0.62 -33.42
C TYR A 209 6.24 -0.23 -33.24
N GLY A 210 6.10 -1.45 -32.74
CA GLY A 210 7.23 -2.38 -32.69
C GLY A 210 6.83 -3.78 -32.24
N TYR A 211 7.84 -4.64 -32.16
CA TYR A 211 7.69 -6.01 -31.70
C TYR A 211 8.65 -6.30 -30.56
N ALA A 212 8.25 -7.19 -29.67
CA ALA A 212 9.06 -7.70 -28.58
C ALA A 212 9.06 -9.24 -28.57
N GLU A 213 10.14 -9.80 -28.05
CA GLU A 213 10.27 -11.21 -27.68
C GLU A 213 9.10 -11.61 -26.77
N PHE A 214 8.54 -12.80 -27.01
CA PHE A 214 7.60 -13.40 -26.08
C PHE A 214 8.39 -14.02 -24.91
N ILE A 215 8.17 -13.50 -23.70
CA ILE A 215 8.82 -14.01 -22.49
C ILE A 215 7.92 -15.06 -21.84
N GLU A 216 8.43 -16.29 -21.77
CA GLU A 216 7.74 -17.41 -21.13
C GLU A 216 7.92 -17.37 -19.59
N HIS A 217 6.84 -17.69 -18.87
CA HIS A 217 6.89 -17.93 -17.43
C HIS A 217 7.50 -19.31 -17.16
N LEU A 218 8.76 -19.34 -16.74
CA LEU A 218 9.51 -20.58 -16.53
C LEU A 218 9.69 -20.86 -15.03
N PRO A 219 9.59 -22.13 -14.59
CA PRO A 219 9.79 -22.48 -13.19
C PRO A 219 11.27 -22.34 -12.79
N LEU A 220 11.50 -22.20 -11.48
CA LEU A 220 12.79 -22.31 -10.84
C LEU A 220 13.19 -23.79 -10.69
N ASP A 221 14.51 -24.03 -10.73
CA ASP A 221 15.11 -25.35 -10.50
C ASP A 221 15.51 -25.62 -9.05
N SER A 222 15.62 -24.56 -8.22
CA SER A 222 16.21 -24.62 -6.87
C SER A 222 15.85 -23.40 -6.01
N LEU A 223 16.04 -23.52 -4.70
CA LEU A 223 15.97 -22.38 -3.76
C LEU A 223 17.09 -21.35 -4.02
N ALA A 224 18.27 -21.80 -4.44
CA ALA A 224 19.36 -20.89 -4.81
C ALA A 224 18.99 -20.05 -6.04
N ALA A 225 18.24 -20.60 -7.00
CA ALA A 225 17.69 -19.82 -8.12
C ALA A 225 16.66 -18.80 -7.65
N ALA A 226 15.87 -19.10 -6.62
CA ALA A 226 14.96 -18.14 -6.00
C ALA A 226 15.72 -16.95 -5.38
N GLU A 227 16.81 -17.21 -4.63
CA GLU A 227 17.64 -16.15 -4.08
C GLU A 227 18.23 -15.25 -5.19
N ARG A 228 18.69 -15.86 -6.29
CA ARG A 228 19.18 -15.11 -7.46
C ARG A 228 18.08 -14.28 -8.13
N PHE A 229 16.88 -14.83 -8.27
CA PHE A 229 15.72 -14.10 -8.79
C PHE A 229 15.45 -12.83 -7.98
N TYR A 230 15.32 -12.92 -6.66
CA TYR A 230 15.04 -11.75 -5.82
C TYR A 230 16.22 -10.79 -5.74
N ARG A 231 17.47 -11.28 -5.78
CA ARG A 231 18.64 -10.41 -5.90
C ARG A 231 18.63 -9.62 -7.21
N ARG A 232 18.26 -10.24 -8.34
CA ARG A 232 18.09 -9.53 -9.62
C ARG A 232 16.94 -8.53 -9.56
N ALA A 233 15.82 -8.91 -8.95
CA ALA A 233 14.66 -8.02 -8.77
C ALA A 233 15.06 -6.77 -7.96
N GLY A 234 15.89 -6.92 -6.94
CA GLY A 234 16.39 -5.81 -6.14
C GLY A 234 17.29 -4.87 -6.95
N ALA A 235 18.23 -5.43 -7.72
CA ALA A 235 19.10 -4.61 -8.57
C ALA A 235 18.31 -3.89 -9.68
N LEU A 236 17.32 -4.56 -10.26
CA LEU A 236 16.37 -3.97 -11.20
C LEU A 236 15.57 -2.83 -10.54
N LEU A 237 15.11 -3.01 -9.30
CA LEU A 237 14.42 -1.97 -8.53
C LEU A 237 15.28 -0.71 -8.34
N ALA A 238 16.59 -0.87 -8.07
CA ALA A 238 17.51 0.27 -7.98
C ALA A 238 17.62 1.04 -9.30
N LEU A 239 17.74 0.32 -10.42
CA LEU A 239 17.81 0.89 -11.76
C LEU A 239 16.52 1.66 -12.08
N LEU A 240 15.37 1.04 -11.84
CA LEU A 240 14.04 1.63 -12.09
C LEU A 240 13.77 2.85 -11.22
N HIS A 241 14.24 2.85 -9.97
CA HIS A 241 14.20 4.02 -9.11
C HIS A 241 15.03 5.17 -9.69
N ALA A 242 16.26 4.91 -10.14
CA ALA A 242 17.14 5.91 -10.72
C ALA A 242 16.58 6.55 -12.01
N VAL A 243 15.85 5.76 -12.83
CA VAL A 243 15.17 6.27 -14.03
C VAL A 243 13.71 6.65 -13.79
N ARG A 244 13.28 6.73 -12.52
CA ARG A 244 11.95 7.22 -12.15
C ARG A 244 10.80 6.47 -12.84
N ALA A 245 10.93 5.15 -13.01
CA ALA A 245 9.87 4.30 -13.55
C ALA A 245 8.65 4.25 -12.63
N VAL A 246 7.47 4.07 -13.22
CA VAL A 246 6.18 3.85 -12.52
C VAL A 246 5.36 2.80 -13.27
N ASP A 247 4.20 2.43 -12.72
CA ASP A 247 3.19 1.58 -13.39
C ASP A 247 3.66 0.13 -13.69
N LEU A 248 4.59 -0.41 -12.87
CA LEU A 248 5.10 -1.78 -13.01
C LEU A 248 4.32 -2.77 -12.13
N HIS A 249 3.04 -2.91 -12.44
CA HIS A 249 2.13 -3.85 -11.78
C HIS A 249 2.41 -5.31 -12.14
N HIS A 250 1.69 -6.24 -11.51
CA HIS A 250 1.83 -7.70 -11.69
C HIS A 250 1.75 -8.18 -13.15
N GLU A 251 1.01 -7.51 -14.02
CA GLU A 251 0.91 -7.83 -15.44
C GLU A 251 2.16 -7.46 -16.25
N ASN A 252 3.00 -6.57 -15.72
CA ASN A 252 4.16 -6.00 -16.42
C ASN A 252 5.48 -6.72 -16.10
N LEU A 253 5.45 -7.73 -15.22
CA LEU A 253 6.60 -8.54 -14.83
C LEU A 253 6.34 -10.02 -15.11
N ILE A 254 7.30 -10.71 -15.73
CA ILE A 254 7.27 -12.17 -15.89
C ILE A 254 8.46 -12.80 -15.18
N ALA A 255 8.19 -13.83 -14.37
CA ALA A 255 9.21 -14.68 -13.78
C ALA A 255 9.70 -15.73 -14.80
N CYS A 256 10.79 -15.45 -15.48
CA CYS A 256 11.39 -16.35 -16.44
C CYS A 256 12.54 -17.13 -15.78
N GLY A 257 12.19 -18.18 -15.04
CA GLY A 257 13.13 -18.93 -14.21
C GLY A 257 13.71 -18.01 -13.14
N GLU A 258 15.04 -17.86 -13.14
CA GLU A 258 15.73 -16.98 -12.20
C GLU A 258 15.82 -15.51 -12.64
N HIS A 259 15.10 -15.12 -13.71
CA HIS A 259 15.12 -13.75 -14.24
C HIS A 259 13.75 -13.06 -14.10
N PRO A 260 13.68 -11.93 -13.36
CA PRO A 260 12.53 -11.02 -13.40
C PRO A 260 12.62 -10.16 -14.66
N VAL A 261 11.72 -10.39 -15.63
CA VAL A 261 11.76 -9.70 -16.93
C VAL A 261 10.57 -8.75 -17.07
N LEU A 262 10.86 -7.47 -17.33
CA LEU A 262 9.82 -6.48 -17.63
C LEU A 262 9.30 -6.65 -19.05
N ILE A 263 7.98 -6.67 -19.19
CA ILE A 263 7.27 -6.72 -20.46
C ILE A 263 6.43 -5.47 -20.73
N ASP A 264 6.62 -4.44 -19.91
CA ASP A 264 6.30 -3.07 -20.26
C ASP A 264 7.35 -2.10 -19.70
N ALA A 265 7.69 -1.09 -20.50
CA ALA A 265 8.72 -0.10 -20.19
C ALA A 265 8.29 1.31 -20.66
N GLU A 266 7.00 1.53 -20.93
CA GLU A 266 6.56 2.79 -21.52
C GLU A 266 6.55 3.97 -20.54
N ALA A 267 6.54 3.72 -19.23
CA ALA A 267 6.44 4.75 -18.18
C ALA A 267 7.78 5.02 -17.46
N LEU A 268 8.89 5.07 -18.20
CA LEU A 268 10.19 5.52 -17.68
C LEU A 268 10.26 7.04 -17.61
N PHE A 269 11.14 7.58 -16.75
CA PHE A 269 11.35 9.02 -16.55
C PHE A 269 10.07 9.79 -16.20
N HIS A 270 9.21 9.18 -15.38
CA HIS A 270 7.91 9.75 -15.07
C HIS A 270 8.06 11.09 -14.30
N PRO A 271 7.49 12.19 -14.84
CA PRO A 271 7.63 13.53 -14.27
C PRO A 271 6.73 13.70 -13.05
N ASP A 272 6.96 14.76 -12.27
CA ASP A 272 5.98 15.15 -11.26
C ASP A 272 4.73 15.70 -11.96
N SER A 273 3.54 15.23 -11.57
CA SER A 273 2.27 15.58 -12.24
C SER A 273 1.66 16.90 -11.75
N ALA A 274 2.08 17.38 -10.59
CA ALA A 274 1.65 18.66 -10.01
C ALA A 274 2.78 19.29 -9.20
N PRO A 275 2.83 20.63 -9.07
CA PRO A 275 3.70 21.27 -8.09
C PRO A 275 3.39 20.75 -6.69
N ALA A 276 4.43 20.53 -5.89
CA ALA A 276 4.23 20.22 -4.48
C ALA A 276 3.45 21.37 -3.83
N ALA A 277 2.33 21.05 -3.15
CA ALA A 277 1.60 22.05 -2.39
C ALA A 277 2.53 22.66 -1.32
N VAL A 278 2.47 23.98 -1.14
CA VAL A 278 3.20 24.65 -0.06
C VAL A 278 2.74 24.06 1.28
N GLY A 279 3.69 23.59 2.10
CA GLY A 279 3.39 22.91 3.37
C GLY A 279 2.94 21.44 3.22
N ALA A 280 3.06 20.85 2.03
CA ALA A 280 2.83 19.41 1.82
C ALA A 280 3.68 18.57 2.78
N ASP A 281 3.13 17.45 3.22
CA ASP A 281 3.84 16.55 4.12
C ASP A 281 5.13 16.03 3.48
N PRO A 282 6.31 16.28 4.09
CA PRO A 282 7.57 15.88 3.50
C PRO A 282 7.74 14.36 3.47
N ALA A 283 7.14 13.61 4.40
CA ALA A 283 7.13 12.15 4.36
C ALA A 283 6.29 11.63 3.18
N ARG A 284 5.16 12.29 2.86
CA ARG A 284 4.36 11.95 1.66
C ARG A 284 5.17 12.13 0.37
N ARG A 285 5.93 13.22 0.28
CA ARG A 285 6.80 13.49 -0.87
C ARG A 285 7.93 12.46 -0.98
N MET A 286 8.55 12.09 0.15
CA MET A 286 9.58 11.04 0.19
C MET A 286 9.04 9.70 -0.32
N LEU A 287 7.88 9.25 0.17
CA LEU A 287 7.27 8.00 -0.29
C LEU A 287 6.97 8.03 -1.80
N ALA A 288 6.41 9.14 -2.30
CA ALA A 288 6.11 9.30 -3.72
C ALA A 288 7.35 9.35 -4.63
N ALA A 289 8.52 9.72 -4.10
CA ALA A 289 9.80 9.74 -4.81
C ALA A 289 10.63 8.45 -4.64
N SER A 290 10.24 7.58 -3.70
CA SER A 290 10.97 6.36 -3.33
C SER A 290 10.82 5.21 -4.33
N VAL A 291 11.50 4.09 -4.07
CA VAL A 291 11.31 2.80 -4.76
C VAL A 291 9.85 2.33 -4.80
N TYR A 292 8.99 2.77 -3.87
CA TYR A 292 7.57 2.44 -3.83
C TYR A 292 6.83 2.87 -5.11
N ARG A 293 7.22 4.00 -5.71
CA ARG A 293 6.54 4.56 -6.88
C ARG A 293 6.60 3.67 -8.13
N THR A 294 7.56 2.73 -8.16
CA THR A 294 7.76 1.85 -9.31
C THR A 294 6.56 0.95 -9.58
N GLY A 295 5.79 0.60 -8.55
CA GLY A 295 4.74 -0.42 -8.64
C GLY A 295 5.24 -1.85 -8.44
N LEU A 296 6.55 -2.07 -8.31
CA LEU A 296 7.10 -3.41 -8.08
C LEU A 296 6.90 -3.91 -6.65
N LEU A 297 6.89 -3.02 -5.66
CA LEU A 297 6.72 -3.39 -4.25
C LEU A 297 5.24 -3.51 -3.89
N PRO A 298 4.88 -4.30 -2.86
CA PRO A 298 3.49 -4.53 -2.46
C PRO A 298 2.65 -3.25 -2.41
N MET A 299 1.56 -3.22 -3.18
CA MET A 299 0.66 -2.07 -3.32
C MET A 299 -0.76 -2.52 -2.99
N ILE A 300 -1.07 -2.47 -1.71
CA ILE A 300 -2.36 -2.94 -1.19
C ILE A 300 -3.42 -1.86 -1.40
N THR A 301 -4.49 -2.21 -2.10
CA THR A 301 -5.69 -1.39 -2.25
C THR A 301 -6.87 -2.11 -1.60
N VAL A 302 -7.64 -1.40 -0.79
CA VAL A 302 -8.87 -1.89 -0.18
C VAL A 302 -10.07 -1.29 -0.91
N GLY A 303 -10.99 -2.14 -1.38
CA GLY A 303 -12.18 -1.69 -2.07
C GLY A 303 -13.39 -2.62 -1.85
N PRO A 304 -14.54 -2.33 -2.47
CA PRO A 304 -15.76 -3.14 -2.31
C PRO A 304 -15.60 -4.60 -2.72
N ALA A 305 -14.66 -4.90 -3.62
CA ALA A 305 -14.33 -6.24 -4.09
C ALA A 305 -13.34 -6.99 -3.16
N GLY A 306 -12.95 -6.38 -2.04
CA GLY A 306 -11.99 -6.91 -1.09
C GLY A 306 -10.63 -6.22 -1.19
N VAL A 307 -9.59 -6.94 -0.76
CA VAL A 307 -8.22 -6.41 -0.72
C VAL A 307 -7.41 -6.94 -1.90
N VAL A 308 -6.87 -6.01 -2.68
CA VAL A 308 -6.10 -6.30 -3.89
C VAL A 308 -4.65 -5.87 -3.71
N ASP A 309 -3.71 -6.72 -4.12
CA ASP A 309 -2.32 -6.32 -4.34
C ASP A 309 -2.05 -6.33 -5.83
N CYS A 310 -1.80 -5.17 -6.44
CA CYS A 310 -1.53 -5.04 -7.87
C CYS A 310 -0.03 -5.00 -8.21
N SER A 311 0.85 -5.16 -7.23
CA SER A 311 2.28 -4.91 -7.43
C SER A 311 3.01 -5.97 -8.27
N GLY A 312 4.10 -5.57 -8.91
CA GLY A 312 4.94 -6.45 -9.72
C GLY A 312 5.47 -7.68 -8.98
N LEU A 313 6.06 -7.51 -7.79
CA LEU A 313 6.76 -8.61 -7.09
C LEU A 313 5.91 -9.38 -6.08
N SER A 314 4.67 -8.94 -5.78
CA SER A 314 3.79 -9.67 -4.86
C SER A 314 2.32 -9.74 -5.27
N GLY A 315 1.91 -9.03 -6.32
CA GLY A 315 0.51 -8.92 -6.72
C GLY A 315 -0.10 -10.26 -7.06
N ARG A 316 -1.14 -10.63 -6.28
CA ARG A 316 -2.01 -11.81 -6.44
C ARG A 316 -3.16 -11.92 -5.43
N LEU A 317 -3.21 -11.07 -4.41
CA LEU A 317 -4.41 -10.96 -3.57
C LEU A 317 -5.50 -10.29 -4.42
N GLY A 318 -6.65 -10.96 -4.60
CA GLY A 318 -7.86 -10.36 -5.18
C GLY A 318 -7.75 -9.75 -6.58
N THR A 319 -6.71 -10.05 -7.36
CA THR A 319 -6.47 -9.43 -8.67
C THR A 319 -7.55 -9.83 -9.68
N HIS A 320 -8.28 -8.85 -10.19
CA HIS A 320 -9.32 -9.01 -11.20
C HIS A 320 -8.79 -8.60 -12.58
N SER A 321 -9.24 -9.30 -13.62
CA SER A 321 -8.94 -8.91 -15.00
C SER A 321 -9.45 -7.50 -15.33
N THR A 322 -8.69 -6.75 -16.13
CA THR A 322 -9.08 -5.44 -16.69
C THR A 322 -10.02 -5.57 -17.91
N ASP A 323 -10.26 -6.79 -18.41
CA ASP A 323 -11.13 -7.06 -19.56
C ASP A 323 -12.64 -6.85 -19.29
N GLY A 324 -13.00 -6.40 -18.08
CA GLY A 324 -14.36 -6.40 -17.58
C GLY A 324 -14.79 -7.79 -17.08
N PRO A 325 -15.85 -7.86 -16.25
CA PRO A 325 -16.28 -9.12 -15.68
C PRO A 325 -16.96 -10.01 -16.73
N ASP A 326 -16.77 -11.33 -16.59
CA ASP A 326 -17.71 -12.28 -17.19
C ASP A 326 -19.06 -12.16 -16.47
N TRP A 327 -20.13 -12.70 -17.04
CA TRP A 327 -21.45 -12.66 -16.41
C TRP A 327 -21.94 -14.07 -16.10
N GLU A 328 -22.47 -14.26 -14.89
CA GLU A 328 -23.04 -15.54 -14.47
C GLU A 328 -24.44 -15.34 -13.87
N LEU A 329 -25.27 -16.38 -13.93
CA LEU A 329 -26.57 -16.39 -13.28
C LEU A 329 -26.40 -16.93 -11.85
N ALA A 330 -26.50 -16.04 -10.86
CA ALA A 330 -26.41 -16.37 -9.43
C ALA A 330 -27.61 -15.79 -8.68
N ASP A 331 -28.24 -16.58 -7.82
CA ASP A 331 -29.45 -16.20 -7.04
C ASP A 331 -30.60 -15.62 -7.89
N GLY A 332 -30.75 -16.12 -9.12
CA GLY A 332 -31.78 -15.64 -10.05
C GLY A 332 -31.53 -14.24 -10.62
N ARG A 333 -30.28 -13.77 -10.61
CA ARG A 333 -29.81 -12.50 -11.18
C ARG A 333 -28.54 -12.70 -11.98
N LEU A 334 -28.34 -11.87 -13.01
CA LEU A 334 -27.06 -11.82 -13.71
C LEU A 334 -26.09 -10.96 -12.88
N ARG A 335 -25.02 -11.58 -12.39
CA ARG A 335 -23.99 -10.91 -11.61
C ARG A 335 -22.65 -10.95 -12.34
N PRO A 336 -21.81 -9.92 -12.16
CA PRO A 336 -20.45 -9.96 -12.66
C PRO A 336 -19.68 -11.06 -11.92
N ARG A 337 -19.12 -12.01 -12.68
CA ARG A 337 -18.13 -12.98 -12.23
C ARG A 337 -16.75 -12.38 -12.44
N PRO A 338 -15.99 -12.09 -11.37
CA PRO A 338 -14.63 -11.59 -11.53
C PRO A 338 -13.78 -12.65 -12.22
N ALA A 339 -13.14 -12.30 -13.33
CA ALA A 339 -12.17 -13.18 -13.96
C ALA A 339 -10.86 -13.16 -13.15
N GLU A 340 -10.37 -14.34 -12.75
CA GLU A 340 -9.05 -14.47 -12.14
C GLU A 340 -7.98 -14.22 -13.21
N ALA A 341 -7.09 -13.26 -12.95
CA ALA A 341 -5.91 -13.07 -13.79
C ALA A 341 -4.88 -14.17 -13.47
N ALA A 342 -4.39 -14.87 -14.49
CA ALA A 342 -3.24 -15.76 -14.33
C ALA A 342 -1.97 -14.90 -14.12
N GLY A 343 -1.47 -14.86 -12.88
CA GLY A 343 -0.23 -14.15 -12.56
C GLY A 343 1.01 -14.91 -13.06
N HIS A 344 1.83 -14.26 -13.89
CA HIS A 344 3.11 -14.78 -14.38
C HIS A 344 4.32 -14.09 -13.72
N ASN A 345 4.08 -13.16 -12.80
CA ASN A 345 5.08 -12.35 -12.13
C ASN A 345 5.81 -13.07 -10.99
N LEU A 346 5.15 -14.03 -10.33
CA LEU A 346 5.73 -14.74 -9.18
C LEU A 346 6.52 -15.97 -9.64
N PRO A 347 7.74 -16.18 -9.11
CA PRO A 347 8.53 -17.36 -9.41
C PRO A 347 7.90 -18.61 -8.79
N ARG A 348 7.99 -19.74 -9.50
CA ARG A 348 7.44 -21.03 -9.07
C ARG A 348 8.53 -22.06 -8.86
N LEU A 349 8.54 -22.73 -7.71
CA LEU A 349 9.40 -23.86 -7.41
C LEU A 349 8.52 -25.09 -7.12
N HIS A 350 8.73 -26.19 -7.85
CA HIS A 350 7.91 -27.41 -7.76
C HIS A 350 6.39 -27.15 -7.86
N GLY A 351 5.99 -26.26 -8.76
CA GLY A 351 4.58 -25.88 -8.98
C GLY A 351 3.99 -24.96 -7.90
N ARG A 352 4.76 -24.57 -6.87
CA ARG A 352 4.33 -23.64 -5.83
C ARG A 352 4.95 -22.27 -6.05
N GLU A 353 4.12 -21.23 -5.97
CA GLU A 353 4.60 -19.85 -5.95
C GLU A 353 5.31 -19.56 -4.64
N LEU A 354 6.38 -18.78 -4.73
CA LEU A 354 7.16 -18.38 -3.59
C LEU A 354 6.62 -17.10 -2.98
N ASP A 355 6.66 -17.04 -1.65
CA ASP A 355 6.32 -15.83 -0.90
C ASP A 355 7.52 -14.86 -0.93
N PRO A 356 7.38 -13.64 -1.51
CA PRO A 356 8.45 -12.64 -1.55
C PRO A 356 8.99 -12.21 -0.19
N GLY A 357 8.18 -12.27 0.87
CA GLY A 357 8.55 -11.92 2.24
C GLY A 357 9.66 -12.81 2.80
N HIS A 358 9.75 -14.07 2.36
CA HIS A 358 10.86 -14.96 2.72
C HIS A 358 12.20 -14.56 2.08
N TYR A 359 12.19 -13.65 1.09
CA TYR A 359 13.36 -13.25 0.32
C TYR A 359 13.72 -11.77 0.49
N ASP A 360 13.22 -11.08 1.54
CA ASP A 360 13.56 -9.68 1.88
C ASP A 360 15.08 -9.44 1.86
N THR A 361 15.85 -10.35 2.44
CA THR A 361 17.33 -10.22 2.50
C THR A 361 17.96 -10.24 1.11
N ALA A 362 17.51 -11.14 0.22
CA ALA A 362 18.02 -11.23 -1.14
C ALA A 362 17.63 -10.00 -1.97
N LEU A 363 16.37 -9.55 -1.84
CA LEU A 363 15.85 -8.36 -2.50
C LEU A 363 16.63 -7.10 -2.09
N ARG A 364 16.83 -6.88 -0.78
CA ARG A 364 17.62 -5.74 -0.28
C ARG A 364 19.09 -5.83 -0.65
N ALA A 365 19.68 -7.04 -0.68
CA ALA A 365 21.06 -7.21 -1.14
C ALA A 365 21.21 -6.83 -2.63
N GLY A 366 20.23 -7.18 -3.45
CA GLY A 366 20.12 -6.74 -4.84
C GLY A 366 20.00 -5.23 -4.99
N LEU A 367 19.05 -4.63 -4.26
CA LEU A 367 18.83 -3.18 -4.24
C LEU A 367 20.12 -2.45 -3.86
N ARG A 368 20.74 -2.85 -2.76
CA ARG A 368 21.99 -2.25 -2.27
C ARG A 368 23.09 -2.30 -3.32
N ALA A 369 23.31 -3.46 -3.92
CA ALA A 369 24.35 -3.63 -4.94
C ALA A 369 24.08 -2.75 -6.17
N GLY A 370 22.84 -2.74 -6.68
CA GLY A 370 22.47 -1.91 -7.83
C GLY A 370 22.58 -0.41 -7.54
N TYR A 371 22.11 0.01 -6.37
CA TYR A 371 22.15 1.39 -5.91
C TYR A 371 23.59 1.89 -5.76
N ASP A 372 24.46 1.09 -5.12
CA ASP A 372 25.86 1.44 -4.92
C ASP A 372 26.62 1.53 -6.25
N ALA A 373 26.34 0.62 -7.18
CA ALA A 373 26.92 0.65 -8.53
C ALA A 373 26.54 1.95 -9.27
N ILE A 374 25.25 2.34 -9.24
CA ILE A 374 24.76 3.58 -9.84
C ILE A 374 25.41 4.81 -9.17
N SER A 375 25.47 4.84 -7.83
CA SER A 375 26.08 5.94 -7.08
C SER A 375 27.58 6.08 -7.39
N ALA A 376 28.33 4.97 -7.46
CA ALA A 376 29.75 4.98 -7.80
C ALA A 376 30.01 5.35 -9.28
N GLY A 377 29.12 4.91 -10.18
CA GLY A 377 29.21 5.14 -11.63
C GLY A 377 28.44 6.36 -12.15
N ARG A 378 28.09 7.30 -11.26
CA ARG A 378 27.10 8.38 -11.49
C ARG A 378 27.25 9.12 -12.83
N GLU A 379 28.46 9.54 -13.19
CA GLU A 379 28.72 10.29 -14.42
C GLU A 379 28.48 9.46 -15.68
N SER A 380 28.88 8.18 -15.66
CA SER A 380 28.65 7.29 -16.79
C SER A 380 27.17 6.91 -16.93
N PHE A 381 26.47 6.75 -15.81
CA PHE A 381 25.03 6.52 -15.80
C PHE A 381 24.25 7.74 -16.29
N ARG A 382 24.65 8.95 -15.88
CA ARG A 382 24.04 10.21 -16.34
C ARG A 382 24.05 10.33 -17.86
N ARG A 383 25.17 9.98 -18.52
CA ARG A 383 25.27 9.99 -19.99
C ARG A 383 24.28 9.05 -20.68
N LEU A 384 23.84 7.97 -20.02
CA LEU A 384 22.78 7.11 -20.54
C LEU A 384 21.41 7.78 -20.39
N LEU A 385 21.16 8.48 -19.28
CA LEU A 385 19.91 9.22 -19.07
C LEU A 385 19.72 10.31 -20.12
N ASP A 386 20.77 11.00 -20.51
CA ASP A 386 20.72 12.08 -21.51
C ASP A 386 20.21 11.59 -22.88
N LYS A 387 20.40 10.31 -23.21
CA LYS A 387 19.85 9.70 -24.44
C LYS A 387 18.32 9.64 -24.45
N ALA A 388 17.69 9.73 -23.27
CA ALA A 388 16.24 9.69 -23.13
C ALA A 388 15.56 11.04 -23.44
N ALA A 389 16.30 12.11 -23.73
CA ALA A 389 15.75 13.47 -23.82
C ALA A 389 14.55 13.59 -24.78
N ASP A 390 14.60 12.89 -25.92
CA ASP A 390 13.55 12.88 -26.95
C ASP A 390 12.78 11.54 -27.01
N LEU A 391 12.98 10.64 -26.04
CA LEU A 391 12.30 9.35 -25.98
C LEU A 391 10.83 9.54 -25.62
N PRO A 392 9.86 9.13 -26.44
CA PRO A 392 8.45 9.17 -26.04
C PRO A 392 8.18 8.22 -24.87
N VAL A 393 7.62 8.75 -23.79
CA VAL A 393 7.23 8.00 -22.59
C VAL A 393 5.77 8.29 -22.22
N ARG A 394 5.09 7.32 -21.62
CA ARG A 394 3.72 7.45 -21.10
C ARG A 394 3.74 8.22 -19.77
N VAL A 395 2.83 9.17 -19.63
CA VAL A 395 2.59 9.89 -18.37
C VAL A 395 1.22 9.50 -17.85
N VAL A 396 1.22 8.79 -16.72
CA VAL A 396 -0.01 8.40 -16.02
C VAL A 396 -0.42 9.52 -15.06
N PHE A 397 -1.49 10.25 -15.39
CA PHE A 397 -2.07 11.28 -14.52
C PHE A 397 -3.15 10.73 -13.58
N ARG A 398 -3.86 9.69 -14.05
CA ARG A 398 -4.93 9.01 -13.31
C ARG A 398 -4.79 7.50 -13.52
N PRO A 399 -5.01 6.67 -12.49
CA PRO A 399 -4.91 5.21 -12.64
C PRO A 399 -5.91 4.67 -13.68
N THR A 400 -5.46 3.71 -14.51
CA THR A 400 -6.31 3.03 -15.51
C THR A 400 -7.63 2.54 -14.91
N ALA A 401 -7.59 1.97 -13.70
CA ALA A 401 -8.78 1.39 -13.04
C ALA A 401 -9.93 2.40 -12.90
N VAL A 402 -9.63 3.70 -12.74
CA VAL A 402 -10.65 4.74 -12.68
C VAL A 402 -11.34 4.90 -14.04
N TYR A 403 -10.58 4.91 -15.13
CA TYR A 403 -11.13 4.97 -16.48
C TYR A 403 -11.89 3.71 -16.87
N ALA A 404 -11.39 2.53 -16.50
CA ALA A 404 -12.08 1.26 -16.71
C ALA A 404 -13.47 1.26 -16.01
N ALA A 405 -13.52 1.69 -14.75
CA ALA A 405 -14.78 1.81 -14.01
C ALA A 405 -15.78 2.79 -14.67
N LEU A 406 -15.30 3.89 -15.26
CA LEU A 406 -16.14 4.83 -16.00
C LEU A 406 -16.67 4.23 -17.31
N LEU A 407 -15.85 3.44 -18.03
CA LEU A 407 -16.25 2.77 -19.26
C LEU A 407 -17.28 1.66 -19.01
N ASP A 408 -17.20 0.95 -17.90
CA ASP A 408 -18.12 -0.15 -17.57
C ASP A 408 -19.54 0.32 -17.27
N ARG A 409 -19.69 1.55 -16.77
CA ARG A 409 -20.99 2.08 -16.31
C ARG A 409 -21.88 2.64 -17.42
N ALA A 410 -21.45 2.61 -18.69
CA ALA A 410 -22.17 3.00 -19.93
C ALA A 410 -22.84 4.40 -19.99
N THR A 411 -23.08 5.07 -18.85
CA THR A 411 -23.71 6.38 -18.70
C THR A 411 -22.86 7.41 -17.96
N ASP A 412 -21.71 7.01 -17.40
CA ASP A 412 -20.90 7.81 -16.46
C ASP A 412 -19.63 8.52 -16.97
N PRO A 413 -19.20 8.49 -18.26
CA PRO A 413 -18.08 9.33 -18.69
C PRO A 413 -18.27 10.83 -18.36
N GLU A 414 -19.52 11.31 -18.34
CA GLU A 414 -19.86 12.68 -17.99
C GLU A 414 -19.61 13.02 -16.50
N LEU A 415 -19.37 12.04 -15.62
CA LEU A 415 -18.94 12.32 -14.24
C LEU A 415 -17.60 13.06 -14.18
N LEU A 416 -16.75 12.89 -15.19
CA LEU A 416 -15.51 13.66 -15.31
C LEU A 416 -15.74 15.07 -15.85
N ALA A 417 -16.88 15.37 -16.47
CA ALA A 417 -17.11 16.65 -17.14
C ALA A 417 -17.14 17.85 -16.18
N ASP A 418 -17.49 17.60 -14.92
CA ASP A 418 -17.50 18.61 -13.86
C ASP A 418 -16.11 18.80 -13.20
N GLU A 419 -15.12 17.95 -13.50
CA GLU A 419 -13.75 18.14 -13.01
C GLU A 419 -13.04 19.26 -13.79
N PRO A 420 -12.41 20.24 -13.11
CA PRO A 420 -11.65 21.27 -13.78
C PRO A 420 -10.26 20.75 -14.20
N GLY A 421 -9.84 21.02 -15.44
CA GLY A 421 -8.46 20.79 -15.85
C GLY A 421 -8.25 20.71 -17.36
N PRO A 422 -7.02 20.96 -17.84
CA PRO A 422 -6.70 20.92 -19.27
C PRO A 422 -6.73 19.49 -19.86
N LEU A 423 -6.71 18.45 -19.01
CA LEU A 423 -6.73 17.04 -19.43
C LEU A 423 -8.13 16.52 -19.75
N VAL A 424 -9.14 17.01 -19.02
CA VAL A 424 -10.51 16.47 -19.02
C VAL A 424 -11.14 16.43 -20.42
N PRO A 425 -11.03 17.45 -21.28
CA PRO A 425 -11.58 17.38 -22.63
C PRO A 425 -10.99 16.23 -23.47
N HIS A 426 -9.71 15.91 -23.26
CA HIS A 426 -9.04 14.82 -23.94
C HIS A 426 -9.40 13.46 -23.35
N GLU A 427 -9.48 13.36 -22.01
CA GLU A 427 -9.95 12.16 -21.31
C GLU A 427 -11.38 11.77 -21.77
N LEU A 428 -12.29 12.74 -21.79
CA LEU A 428 -13.67 12.52 -22.26
C LEU A 428 -13.73 12.10 -23.73
N ALA A 429 -12.88 12.67 -24.58
CA ALA A 429 -12.84 12.32 -26.00
C ALA A 429 -12.43 10.86 -26.21
N ASP A 430 -11.48 10.35 -25.42
CA ASP A 430 -11.04 8.95 -25.49
C ASP A 430 -12.08 8.00 -24.90
N LEU A 431 -12.63 8.33 -23.73
CA LEU A 431 -13.68 7.53 -23.09
C LEU A 431 -14.94 7.40 -23.98
N ARG A 432 -15.33 8.46 -24.68
CA ARG A 432 -16.45 8.43 -25.64
C ARG A 432 -16.20 7.51 -26.83
N ARG A 433 -14.93 7.24 -27.18
CA ARG A 433 -14.55 6.23 -28.20
C ARG A 433 -14.39 4.83 -27.62
N GLY A 434 -14.50 4.68 -26.29
CA GLY A 434 -14.28 3.42 -25.59
C GLY A 434 -12.81 3.09 -25.34
N ASP A 435 -11.92 4.08 -25.43
CA ASP A 435 -10.50 3.94 -25.12
C ASP A 435 -10.21 4.42 -23.69
N ILE A 436 -9.17 3.84 -23.09
CA ILE A 436 -8.55 4.38 -21.89
C ILE A 436 -7.72 5.60 -22.32
N PRO A 437 -7.88 6.78 -21.68
CA PRO A 437 -7.06 7.96 -21.97
C PRO A 437 -5.57 7.67 -21.83
N VAL A 438 -4.78 8.17 -22.80
CA VAL A 438 -3.32 8.06 -22.78
C VAL A 438 -2.69 9.42 -23.07
N PHE A 439 -1.65 9.73 -22.29
CA PHE A 439 -0.84 10.92 -22.45
C PHE A 439 0.62 10.52 -22.60
N THR A 440 1.33 11.22 -23.47
CA THR A 440 2.76 11.00 -23.72
C THR A 440 3.54 12.27 -23.47
N ALA A 441 4.81 12.12 -23.11
CA ALA A 441 5.77 13.22 -23.00
C ALA A 441 7.13 12.77 -23.54
N VAL A 442 8.06 13.69 -23.64
CA VAL A 442 9.48 13.38 -23.81
C VAL A 442 10.25 13.88 -22.58
N PRO A 443 11.17 13.10 -21.99
CA PRO A 443 11.84 13.42 -20.74
C PRO A 443 12.55 14.77 -20.69
N GLY A 444 13.01 15.30 -21.83
CA GLY A 444 13.69 16.60 -21.91
C GLY A 444 12.77 17.81 -22.02
N ARG A 445 11.44 17.64 -22.00
CA ARG A 445 10.46 18.74 -22.17
C ARG A 445 9.41 18.74 -21.07
N ARG A 446 8.69 19.86 -20.99
CA ARG A 446 7.55 20.06 -20.07
C ARG A 446 6.19 19.89 -20.74
N ASP A 447 6.20 19.65 -22.04
CA ASP A 447 5.00 19.48 -22.86
C ASP A 447 4.47 18.06 -22.73
N VAL A 448 3.15 17.93 -22.84
CA VAL A 448 2.44 16.65 -22.87
C VAL A 448 1.66 16.57 -24.18
N TRP A 449 1.48 15.38 -24.74
CA TRP A 449 0.67 15.14 -25.92
C TRP A 449 -0.48 14.21 -25.56
N SER A 450 -1.69 14.57 -26.01
CA SER A 450 -2.87 13.71 -25.90
C SER A 450 -2.76 12.48 -26.81
N SER A 451 -3.71 11.56 -26.67
CA SER A 451 -3.88 10.39 -27.53
C SER A 451 -3.95 10.71 -29.03
N THR A 452 -4.41 11.91 -29.40
CA THR A 452 -4.51 12.39 -30.79
C THR A 452 -3.27 13.12 -31.29
N GLY A 453 -2.22 13.22 -30.46
CA GLY A 453 -1.02 14.00 -30.74
C GLY A 453 -1.21 15.51 -30.56
N ALA A 454 -2.32 15.96 -29.93
CA ALA A 454 -2.51 17.37 -29.65
C ALA A 454 -1.57 17.81 -28.51
N PRO A 455 -0.78 18.88 -28.65
CA PRO A 455 0.14 19.32 -27.62
C PRO A 455 -0.60 20.07 -26.50
N LEU A 456 -0.12 19.88 -25.27
CA LEU A 456 -0.48 20.57 -24.04
C LEU A 456 0.79 21.24 -23.50
N PRO A 457 1.12 22.45 -23.99
CA PRO A 457 2.42 23.06 -23.76
C PRO A 457 2.67 23.42 -22.30
N GLY A 458 3.87 23.11 -21.80
CA GLY A 458 4.30 23.50 -20.45
C GLY A 458 3.44 22.98 -19.30
N LEU A 459 2.65 21.93 -19.51
CA LEU A 459 1.75 21.36 -18.51
C LEU A 459 2.50 20.82 -17.29
N LEU A 460 3.69 20.25 -17.50
CA LEU A 460 4.49 19.67 -16.42
C LEU A 460 5.23 20.76 -15.63
N PRO A 461 5.36 20.64 -14.30
CA PRO A 461 6.11 21.57 -13.46
C PRO A 461 7.63 21.53 -13.76
N GLY A 462 8.15 20.39 -14.17
CA GLY A 462 9.55 20.17 -14.54
C GLY A 462 9.69 19.05 -15.56
N THR A 463 10.91 18.80 -16.05
CA THR A 463 11.17 17.73 -17.01
C THR A 463 11.38 16.39 -16.30
N GLY A 464 11.05 15.28 -16.97
CA GLY A 464 11.29 13.93 -16.44
C GLY A 464 12.79 13.63 -16.26
N LEU A 465 13.63 14.20 -17.14
CA LEU A 465 15.08 14.06 -17.09
C LEU A 465 15.69 14.80 -15.89
N ASP A 466 15.25 16.03 -15.59
CA ASP A 466 15.69 16.78 -14.41
C ASP A 466 15.28 16.06 -13.11
N ALA A 467 14.07 15.48 -13.10
CA ALA A 467 13.60 14.71 -11.97
C ALA A 467 14.48 13.45 -11.75
N ALA A 468 14.84 12.72 -12.81
CA ALA A 468 15.74 11.57 -12.72
C ALA A 468 17.17 11.98 -12.32
N ALA A 469 17.66 13.11 -12.84
CA ALA A 469 18.92 13.71 -12.45
C ALA A 469 18.97 14.07 -10.95
N THR A 470 17.86 14.55 -10.40
CA THR A 470 17.70 14.86 -8.97
C THR A 470 17.78 13.59 -8.13
N VAL A 471 17.09 12.52 -8.52
CA VAL A 471 17.20 11.21 -7.84
C VAL A 471 18.65 10.75 -7.85
N LEU A 472 19.29 10.73 -9.02
CA LEU A 472 20.69 10.29 -9.17
C LEU A 472 21.67 11.10 -8.31
N ALA A 473 21.45 12.41 -8.18
CA ALA A 473 22.26 13.29 -7.32
C ALA A 473 22.02 13.00 -5.83
N GLY A 474 20.78 12.67 -5.46
CA GLY A 474 20.40 12.28 -4.11
C GLY A 474 20.91 10.91 -3.68
N MET A 475 21.35 10.05 -4.63
CA MET A 475 21.71 8.67 -4.32
C MET A 475 22.95 8.56 -3.40
N ASN A 476 22.75 8.31 -2.11
CA ASN A 476 23.78 8.22 -1.08
C ASN A 476 23.43 7.17 0.00
N THR A 477 24.30 6.97 1.00
CA THR A 477 24.09 5.93 2.03
C THR A 477 22.84 6.14 2.89
N ALA A 478 22.46 7.39 3.17
CA ALA A 478 21.25 7.69 3.95
C ALA A 478 19.99 7.37 3.12
N ASP A 479 19.90 7.90 1.90
CA ASP A 479 18.77 7.61 1.01
C ASP A 479 18.64 6.11 0.73
N ARG A 480 19.75 5.40 0.47
CA ARG A 480 19.73 3.94 0.30
C ARG A 480 19.11 3.20 1.49
N ARG A 481 19.40 3.63 2.72
CA ARG A 481 18.82 3.02 3.94
C ARG A 481 17.31 3.27 4.03
N ASP A 482 16.85 4.45 3.61
CA ASP A 482 15.42 4.75 3.53
C ASP A 482 14.74 3.88 2.47
N GLN A 483 15.34 3.73 1.29
CA GLN A 483 14.83 2.83 0.24
C GLN A 483 14.78 1.36 0.70
N GLU A 484 15.84 0.88 1.38
CA GLU A 484 15.87 -0.47 1.97
C GLU A 484 14.78 -0.67 3.02
N TRP A 485 14.52 0.34 3.86
CA TRP A 485 13.44 0.25 4.84
C TRP A 485 12.07 0.20 4.16
N ILE A 486 11.83 0.98 3.11
CA ILE A 486 10.57 0.96 2.35
C ILE A 486 10.33 -0.43 1.74
N VAL A 487 11.38 -1.09 1.24
CA VAL A 487 11.29 -2.49 0.78
C VAL A 487 10.81 -3.41 1.90
N SER A 488 11.48 -3.42 3.06
CA SER A 488 11.08 -4.30 4.17
C SER A 488 9.69 -3.97 4.70
N ALA A 489 9.37 -2.68 4.85
CA ALA A 489 8.08 -2.23 5.36
C ALA A 489 6.93 -2.63 4.44
N THR A 490 7.08 -2.46 3.13
CA THR A 490 6.05 -2.86 2.16
C THR A 490 5.88 -4.38 2.11
N LEU A 491 6.95 -5.18 2.14
CA LEU A 491 6.84 -6.64 2.25
C LEU A 491 6.06 -7.09 3.48
N ALA A 492 6.28 -6.43 4.63
CA ALA A 492 5.57 -6.73 5.87
C ALA A 492 4.05 -6.42 5.82
N THR A 493 3.60 -5.49 4.96
CA THR A 493 2.16 -5.16 4.81
C THR A 493 1.30 -6.28 4.20
N ARG A 494 1.95 -7.33 3.69
CA ARG A 494 1.25 -8.50 3.12
C ARG A 494 0.63 -9.37 4.19
N GLN A 495 1.09 -9.28 5.43
CA GLN A 495 0.51 -10.00 6.55
C GLN A 495 -0.81 -9.34 6.99
N PRO A 496 -1.85 -10.14 7.30
CA PRO A 496 -3.03 -9.60 7.97
C PRO A 496 -2.65 -9.05 9.34
N VAL A 497 -3.52 -8.22 9.92
CA VAL A 497 -3.39 -7.83 11.33
C VAL A 497 -3.73 -9.05 12.19
N ASP A 498 -2.71 -9.77 12.66
CA ASP A 498 -2.84 -11.00 13.47
C ASP A 498 -3.15 -10.71 14.96
N GLY A 499 -4.13 -9.84 15.22
CA GLY A 499 -4.49 -9.42 16.57
C GLY A 499 -3.33 -8.81 17.38
N HIS A 500 -3.61 -8.38 18.62
CA HIS A 500 -2.59 -7.80 19.51
C HIS A 500 -1.96 -8.86 20.43
N ARG A 501 -1.42 -9.94 19.86
CA ARG A 501 -0.79 -11.01 20.66
C ARG A 501 0.71 -10.79 20.78
N ALA A 502 1.26 -11.10 21.95
CA ALA A 502 2.70 -11.07 22.18
C ALA A 502 3.43 -11.97 21.17
N ALA A 503 4.46 -11.42 20.51
CA ALA A 503 5.33 -12.21 19.63
C ALA A 503 6.02 -13.32 20.42
N GLY A 504 6.46 -14.39 19.74
CA GLY A 504 7.18 -15.49 20.36
C GLY A 504 8.43 -15.06 21.15
N PHE A 505 8.98 -15.98 21.93
CA PHE A 505 10.14 -15.71 22.79
C PHE A 505 11.45 -15.62 22.01
N LEU A 506 12.40 -14.83 22.51
CA LEU A 506 13.78 -14.86 22.02
C LEU A 506 14.45 -16.20 22.35
N ALA A 507 15.27 -16.69 21.42
CA ALA A 507 16.00 -17.96 21.57
C ALA A 507 17.31 -17.78 22.36
N GLY A 508 17.60 -18.72 23.27
CA GLY A 508 18.85 -18.78 24.04
C GLY A 508 18.76 -18.15 25.45
N PRO A 509 19.67 -18.53 26.37
CA PRO A 509 19.69 -17.96 27.71
C PRO A 509 20.14 -16.50 27.65
N ALA A 510 19.27 -15.59 28.12
CA ALA A 510 19.63 -14.21 28.33
C ALA A 510 20.52 -14.09 29.59
N ALA A 511 21.67 -13.45 29.44
CA ALA A 511 22.67 -13.30 30.50
C ALA A 511 22.59 -11.87 31.06
N GLY A 512 21.44 -11.49 31.61
CA GLY A 512 21.23 -10.15 32.15
C GLY A 512 21.87 -9.98 33.52
N SER A 513 22.74 -8.98 33.67
CA SER A 513 23.07 -8.37 34.97
C SER A 513 22.01 -7.31 35.33
N GLU A 514 21.87 -6.94 36.60
CA GLU A 514 21.04 -5.77 36.96
C GLU A 514 21.51 -4.53 36.15
N ALA A 515 20.54 -3.78 35.59
CA ALA A 515 20.82 -2.58 34.83
C ALA A 515 20.48 -1.32 35.64
N GLY A 516 21.43 -0.39 35.67
CA GLY A 516 21.21 0.95 36.24
C GLY A 516 20.52 1.92 35.27
N PRO A 517 19.92 3.01 35.77
CA PRO A 517 19.24 4.02 34.95
C PRO A 517 20.09 4.60 33.81
N ASP A 518 21.40 4.78 34.01
CA ASP A 518 22.29 5.36 32.99
C ASP A 518 22.41 4.51 31.72
N ARG A 519 22.41 3.17 31.86
CA ARG A 519 22.43 2.25 30.71
C ARG A 519 21.12 2.32 29.94
N LEU A 520 19.99 2.39 30.66
CA LEU A 520 18.66 2.55 30.06
C LEU A 520 18.55 3.87 29.30
N LEU A 521 19.06 4.97 29.88
CA LEU A 521 19.08 6.29 29.25
C LEU A 521 19.95 6.30 27.99
N THR A 522 21.12 5.66 28.03
CA THR A 522 22.03 5.52 26.88
C THR A 522 21.35 4.77 25.73
N ALA A 523 20.70 3.63 26.04
CA ALA A 523 19.95 2.87 25.05
C ALA A 523 18.78 3.68 24.45
N ALA A 524 18.06 4.44 25.28
CA ALA A 524 17.00 5.34 24.82
C ALA A 524 17.54 6.45 23.89
N CYS A 525 18.72 7.02 24.17
CA CYS A 525 19.37 7.97 23.26
C CYS A 525 19.70 7.34 21.91
N GLY A 526 20.20 6.10 21.89
CA GLY A 526 20.47 5.36 20.66
C GLY A 526 19.21 5.14 19.80
N LEU A 527 18.07 4.87 20.42
CA LEU A 527 16.78 4.75 19.73
C LEU A 527 16.28 6.11 19.21
N ALA A 528 16.42 7.17 20.00
CA ALA A 528 16.10 8.53 19.55
C ALA A 528 16.94 8.96 18.36
N ASP A 529 18.24 8.64 18.36
CA ASP A 529 19.13 8.95 17.23
C ASP A 529 18.73 8.20 15.96
N GLN A 530 18.25 6.95 16.07
CA GLN A 530 17.68 6.22 14.94
C GLN A 530 16.39 6.87 14.41
N ILE A 531 15.52 7.34 15.29
CA ILE A 531 14.30 8.08 14.92
C ILE A 531 14.68 9.38 14.21
N LEU A 532 15.60 10.17 14.77
CA LEU A 532 16.05 11.44 14.20
C LEU A 532 16.69 11.24 12.82
N ALA A 533 17.51 10.20 12.65
CA ALA A 533 18.17 9.89 11.39
C ALA A 533 17.19 9.58 10.24
N ARG A 534 15.98 9.13 10.57
CA ARG A 534 14.91 8.81 9.61
C ARG A 534 13.81 9.88 9.55
N GLY A 535 13.98 10.97 10.29
CA GLY A 535 13.06 12.11 10.27
C GLY A 535 13.16 12.87 8.96
N ILE A 536 12.02 13.02 8.28
CA ILE A 536 11.93 13.69 6.99
C ILE A 536 11.49 15.13 7.24
N ALA A 537 12.42 16.05 7.03
CA ALA A 537 12.31 17.46 7.38
C ALA A 537 12.06 18.35 6.15
N ASP A 538 11.19 19.34 6.30
CA ASP A 538 11.01 20.43 5.33
C ASP A 538 10.57 21.72 6.06
N GLY A 539 11.42 22.74 6.05
CA GLY A 539 11.22 23.95 6.86
C GLY A 539 11.00 23.59 8.34
N ASP A 540 9.92 24.09 8.94
CA ASP A 540 9.58 23.81 10.35
C ASP A 540 8.83 22.49 10.56
N ARG A 541 8.51 21.74 9.48
CA ARG A 541 7.81 20.46 9.57
C ARG A 541 8.80 19.29 9.59
N VAL A 542 8.56 18.33 10.47
CA VAL A 542 9.18 17.00 10.45
C VAL A 542 8.08 15.96 10.51
N ASN A 543 8.18 14.93 9.67
CA ASN A 543 7.37 13.74 9.78
C ASN A 543 8.20 12.49 9.44
N TRP A 544 7.62 11.31 9.59
CA TRP A 544 8.24 10.03 9.27
C TRP A 544 7.28 9.19 8.44
N LEU A 545 7.84 8.16 7.81
CA LEU A 545 7.04 7.04 7.31
C LEU A 545 6.89 6.00 8.43
N GLY A 546 5.67 5.49 8.58
CA GLY A 546 5.33 4.46 9.54
C GLY A 546 4.51 3.34 8.90
N LEU A 547 4.35 2.26 9.66
CA LEU A 547 3.35 1.23 9.38
C LEU A 547 2.10 1.57 10.18
N GLU A 548 1.00 1.84 9.48
CA GLU A 548 -0.29 2.16 10.07
C GLU A 548 -1.33 1.10 9.72
N ILE A 549 -2.26 0.86 10.65
CA ILE A 549 -3.40 -0.03 10.43
C ILE A 549 -4.53 0.80 9.84
N VAL A 550 -5.02 0.40 8.67
CA VAL A 550 -6.16 1.03 7.99
C VAL A 550 -7.33 0.05 7.94
N ASP A 551 -8.53 0.60 8.14
CA ASP A 551 -9.80 -0.12 8.27
C ASP A 551 -9.78 -1.26 9.30
N GLY A 552 -8.89 -1.17 10.30
CA GLY A 552 -8.73 -2.16 11.37
C GLY A 552 -8.18 -3.52 10.92
N ALA A 553 -7.79 -3.67 9.66
CA ALA A 553 -7.51 -4.99 9.08
C ALA A 553 -6.19 -5.08 8.33
N ARG A 554 -5.63 -3.96 7.86
CA ARG A 554 -4.47 -3.97 6.95
C ARG A 554 -3.38 -3.00 7.39
N TRP A 555 -2.15 -3.47 7.37
CA TRP A 555 -0.98 -2.61 7.48
C TRP A 555 -0.73 -1.90 6.15
N MET A 556 -0.37 -0.62 6.22
CA MET A 556 0.08 0.17 5.08
C MET A 556 1.27 1.05 5.46
N VAL A 557 2.15 1.29 4.49
CA VAL A 557 3.24 2.26 4.64
C VAL A 557 2.68 3.65 4.31
N LEU A 558 2.61 4.52 5.32
CA LEU A 558 2.03 5.85 5.21
C LEU A 558 2.91 6.90 5.93
N PRO A 559 2.81 8.19 5.54
CA PRO A 559 3.22 9.29 6.41
C PRO A 559 2.49 9.19 7.75
N MET A 560 3.21 9.32 8.86
CA MET A 560 2.59 9.17 10.17
C MET A 560 1.52 10.25 10.40
N GLY A 561 0.36 9.84 10.89
CA GLY A 561 -0.71 10.72 11.32
C GLY A 561 -0.42 11.44 12.64
N ALA A 562 -1.35 12.27 13.12
CA ALA A 562 -1.23 12.99 14.38
C ALA A 562 -1.49 12.13 15.64
N GLY A 563 -1.84 10.85 15.48
CA GLY A 563 -2.24 9.98 16.59
C GLY A 563 -1.14 9.80 17.64
N LEU A 564 -1.55 9.40 18.85
CA LEU A 564 -0.62 9.10 19.94
C LEU A 564 0.01 7.72 19.77
N ALA A 565 -0.77 6.73 19.33
CA ALA A 565 -0.31 5.34 19.22
C ALA A 565 0.77 5.13 18.16
N THR A 566 0.44 5.43 16.91
CA THR A 566 1.26 5.16 15.73
C THR A 566 1.68 6.44 15.02
N GLY A 567 1.26 7.61 15.53
CA GLY A 567 1.49 8.91 14.89
C GLY A 567 2.69 9.69 15.44
N TYR A 568 2.96 10.84 14.83
CA TYR A 568 4.12 11.69 15.14
C TYR A 568 4.04 12.33 16.54
N LEU A 569 2.85 12.47 17.15
CA LEU A 569 2.74 13.00 18.52
C LEU A 569 3.30 12.02 19.55
N GLY A 570 3.13 10.72 19.35
CA GLY A 570 3.77 9.70 20.18
C GLY A 570 5.29 9.74 20.09
N VAL A 571 5.82 9.96 18.88
CA VAL A 571 7.27 10.15 18.65
C VAL A 571 7.76 11.42 19.34
N ALA A 572 7.07 12.54 19.14
CA ALA A 572 7.41 13.81 19.76
C ALA A 572 7.40 13.71 21.28
N LEU A 573 6.43 13.00 21.88
CA LEU A 573 6.32 12.83 23.33
C LEU A 573 7.55 12.13 23.90
N PHE A 574 7.99 11.04 23.27
CA PHE A 574 9.21 10.34 23.67
C PHE A 574 10.43 11.27 23.56
N LEU A 575 10.61 11.95 22.43
CA LEU A 575 11.74 12.85 22.21
C LEU A 575 11.76 14.01 23.21
N ALA A 576 10.61 14.60 23.53
CA ALA A 576 10.48 15.68 24.51
C ALA A 576 10.81 15.20 25.93
N GLN A 577 10.31 14.01 26.31
CA GLN A 577 10.60 13.42 27.62
C GLN A 577 12.10 13.09 27.77
N LEU A 578 12.72 12.54 26.73
CA LEU A 578 14.16 12.28 26.68
C LEU A 578 14.97 13.58 26.74
N ALA A 579 14.53 14.62 26.02
CA ALA A 579 15.17 15.92 26.04
C ALA A 579 15.13 16.57 27.43
N GLY A 580 14.05 16.35 28.19
CA GLY A 580 13.99 16.70 29.61
C GLY A 580 15.13 16.01 30.37
N LEU A 581 15.19 14.69 30.33
CA LEU A 581 16.17 13.87 31.06
C LEU A 581 17.64 14.11 30.69
N THR A 582 17.91 14.48 29.45
CA THR A 582 19.28 14.56 28.91
C THR A 582 19.77 16.00 28.71
N GLY A 583 18.87 16.98 28.63
CA GLY A 583 19.19 18.36 28.23
C GLY A 583 19.57 18.53 26.76
N VAL A 584 19.49 17.48 25.93
CA VAL A 584 19.95 17.52 24.53
C VAL A 584 18.95 18.25 23.62
N SER A 585 19.38 19.37 23.03
CA SER A 585 18.52 20.26 22.25
C SER A 585 17.94 19.62 20.99
N ARG A 586 18.70 18.81 20.25
CA ARG A 586 18.21 18.18 19.01
C ARG A 586 16.94 17.35 19.21
N TYR A 587 16.78 16.68 20.35
CA TYR A 587 15.58 15.92 20.67
C TYR A 587 14.39 16.85 20.92
N ARG A 588 14.61 17.94 21.67
CA ARG A 588 13.61 18.99 21.92
C ARG A 588 13.14 19.65 20.62
N ASP A 589 14.08 20.00 19.75
CA ASP A 589 13.80 20.72 18.51
C ASP A 589 13.02 19.86 17.51
N THR A 590 13.38 18.59 17.36
CA THR A 590 12.62 17.64 16.53
C THR A 590 11.22 17.39 17.10
N ALA A 591 11.08 17.24 18.42
CA ALA A 591 9.78 17.08 19.06
C ALA A 591 8.87 18.29 18.82
N ARG A 592 9.41 19.51 18.95
CA ARG A 592 8.67 20.76 18.70
C ARG A 592 8.16 20.84 17.26
N ARG A 593 9.04 20.57 16.28
CA ARG A 593 8.71 20.60 14.84
C ARG A 593 7.67 19.56 14.43
N ALA A 594 7.73 18.36 15.01
CA ALA A 594 6.72 17.33 14.81
C ALA A 594 5.37 17.73 15.42
N ALA A 595 5.37 18.22 16.67
CA ALA A 595 4.15 18.61 17.38
C ALA A 595 3.42 19.80 16.72
N GLY A 596 4.16 20.77 16.19
CA GLY A 596 3.61 21.96 15.55
C GLY A 596 2.74 21.68 14.31
N ALA A 597 2.87 20.49 13.70
CA ALA A 597 2.04 20.08 12.57
C ALA A 597 0.58 19.76 12.96
N ALA A 598 0.29 19.50 14.24
CA ALA A 598 -1.05 19.11 14.70
C ALA A 598 -2.03 20.29 14.75
N GLY A 599 -1.55 21.49 15.06
CA GLY A 599 -2.39 22.69 15.22
C GLY A 599 -3.26 23.04 14.01
N PRO A 600 -2.66 23.21 12.81
CA PRO A 600 -3.43 23.45 11.59
C PRO A 600 -4.42 22.33 11.26
N LEU A 601 -4.07 21.07 11.53
CA LEU A 601 -4.95 19.92 11.35
C LEU A 601 -6.17 19.98 12.27
N LEU A 602 -5.97 20.25 13.56
CA LEU A 602 -7.07 20.34 14.54
C LEU A 602 -8.01 21.49 14.22
N ARG A 603 -7.50 22.66 13.85
CA ARG A 603 -8.31 23.80 13.43
C ARG A 603 -9.18 23.48 12.21
N ALA A 604 -8.64 22.74 11.23
CA ALA A 604 -9.40 22.30 10.06
C ALA A 604 -10.50 21.28 10.43
N LEU A 605 -10.19 20.32 11.32
CA LEU A 605 -11.13 19.25 11.72
C LEU A 605 -12.23 19.74 12.67
N ALA A 606 -11.97 20.76 13.50
CA ALA A 606 -12.97 21.31 14.41
C ALA A 606 -14.22 21.85 13.69
N GLY A 607 -14.07 22.33 12.45
CA GLY A 607 -15.19 22.78 11.60
C GLY A 607 -15.83 21.67 10.75
N ARG A 608 -15.39 20.42 10.88
CA ARG A 608 -15.79 19.27 10.03
C ARG A 608 -16.18 18.05 10.87
N PRO A 609 -17.37 18.07 11.50
CA PRO A 609 -17.84 16.97 12.34
C PRO A 609 -17.90 15.63 11.59
N ASP A 610 -18.23 15.68 10.29
CA ASP A 610 -18.25 14.54 9.38
C ASP A 610 -16.89 13.83 9.32
N LEU A 611 -15.79 14.58 9.28
CA LEU A 611 -14.44 14.02 9.27
C LEU A 611 -13.95 13.63 10.66
N ALA A 612 -14.36 14.38 11.69
CA ALA A 612 -13.97 14.11 13.08
C ALA A 612 -14.45 12.73 13.56
N VAL A 613 -15.65 12.30 13.13
CA VAL A 613 -16.19 10.98 13.47
C VAL A 613 -15.32 9.83 12.94
N HIS A 614 -14.66 10.00 11.78
CA HIS A 614 -13.77 8.98 11.22
C HIS A 614 -12.43 8.85 11.97
N VAL A 615 -11.98 9.92 12.64
CA VAL A 615 -10.79 9.88 13.51
C VAL A 615 -11.10 9.19 14.84
N GLY A 616 -12.31 9.39 15.37
CA GLY A 616 -12.75 8.79 16.62
C GLY A 616 -12.27 9.52 17.88
N ALA A 617 -12.78 9.09 19.04
CA ALA A 617 -12.56 9.76 20.32
C ALA A 617 -11.46 9.13 21.19
N GLY A 618 -10.88 8.00 20.76
CA GLY A 618 -10.00 7.15 21.57
C GLY A 618 -8.83 7.85 22.26
N GLY A 619 -8.35 7.21 23.33
CA GLY A 619 -7.22 7.68 24.13
C GLY A 619 -5.86 7.44 23.48
N TYR A 620 -5.79 6.55 22.50
CA TYR A 620 -4.60 6.25 21.72
C TYR A 620 -4.87 6.40 20.22
N ASP A 621 -6.03 5.88 19.79
CA ASP A 621 -6.54 5.96 18.43
C ASP A 621 -7.72 6.95 18.39
N GLY A 622 -7.42 8.25 18.39
CA GLY A 622 -8.42 9.30 18.28
C GLY A 622 -8.04 10.64 18.93
N PHE A 623 -9.00 11.55 19.00
CA PHE A 623 -8.78 12.90 19.53
C PHE A 623 -8.42 12.95 21.01
N GLY A 624 -8.84 11.97 21.82
CA GLY A 624 -8.40 11.88 23.22
C GLY A 624 -6.88 11.82 23.32
N GLY A 625 -6.26 10.87 22.60
CA GLY A 625 -4.81 10.73 22.55
C GLY A 625 -4.09 11.93 21.96
N ILE A 626 -4.66 12.55 20.92
CA ILE A 626 -4.10 13.76 20.30
C ILE A 626 -4.05 14.92 21.31
N CYS A 627 -5.16 15.19 22.00
CA CYS A 627 -5.24 16.24 23.01
C CYS A 627 -4.35 15.96 24.22
N TYR A 628 -4.30 14.72 24.68
CA TYR A 628 -3.36 14.28 25.72
C TYR A 628 -1.91 14.56 25.31
N GLY A 629 -1.51 14.10 24.12
CA GLY A 629 -0.16 14.27 23.60
C GLY A 629 0.25 15.74 23.51
N LEU A 630 -0.60 16.58 22.92
CA LEU A 630 -0.35 18.03 22.81
C LEU A 630 -0.24 18.71 24.17
N THR A 631 -1.11 18.35 25.13
CA THR A 631 -1.05 18.91 26.49
C THR A 631 0.28 18.58 27.17
N ARG A 632 0.71 17.31 27.10
CA ARG A 632 1.99 16.87 27.67
C ARG A 632 3.17 17.56 26.97
N LEU A 633 3.10 17.70 25.64
CA LEU A 633 4.14 18.34 24.85
C LEU A 633 4.26 19.85 25.12
N ALA A 634 3.14 20.55 25.27
CA ALA A 634 3.13 21.96 25.66
C ALA A 634 3.91 22.19 26.97
N ALA A 635 3.69 21.32 27.96
CA ALA A 635 4.38 21.38 29.24
C ALA A 635 5.87 20.96 29.16
N LEU A 636 6.20 19.89 28.43
CA LEU A 636 7.59 19.39 28.33
C LEU A 636 8.49 20.30 27.50
N LEU A 637 7.93 20.92 26.46
CA LEU A 637 8.67 21.78 25.53
C LEU A 637 8.69 23.25 25.97
N ASP A 638 7.84 23.64 26.91
CA ASP A 638 7.57 25.04 27.30
C ASP A 638 7.05 25.87 26.10
N GLU A 639 6.06 25.30 25.41
CA GLU A 639 5.50 25.84 24.15
C GLU A 639 3.99 26.11 24.29
N PRO A 640 3.59 27.32 24.74
CA PRO A 640 2.19 27.65 24.98
C PRO A 640 1.30 27.55 23.75
N ALA A 641 1.85 27.80 22.55
CA ALA A 641 1.11 27.70 21.29
C ALA A 641 0.53 26.31 21.04
N LEU A 642 1.17 25.24 21.55
CA LEU A 642 0.63 23.88 21.45
C LEU A 642 -0.60 23.70 22.33
N ALA A 643 -0.67 24.37 23.49
CA ALA A 643 -1.83 24.35 24.37
C ALA A 643 -3.01 25.13 23.76
N ASP A 644 -2.74 26.21 23.02
CA ASP A 644 -3.76 27.02 22.33
C ASP A 644 -4.53 26.24 21.25
N ASP A 645 -3.93 25.17 20.70
CA ASP A 645 -4.58 24.31 19.71
C ASP A 645 -5.45 23.20 20.32
N VAL A 646 -5.27 22.87 21.62
CA VAL A 646 -6.00 21.80 22.32
C VAL A 646 -7.53 21.99 22.32
N PRO A 647 -8.09 23.21 22.52
CA PRO A 647 -9.54 23.43 22.46
C PRO A 647 -10.20 22.99 21.15
N TYR A 648 -9.51 23.11 20.00
CA TYR A 648 -10.03 22.63 18.71
C TYR A 648 -10.12 21.10 18.67
N GLY A 649 -9.12 20.42 19.25
CA GLY A 649 -9.15 18.97 19.41
C GLY A 649 -10.25 18.50 20.35
N VAL A 650 -10.50 19.22 21.46
CA VAL A 650 -11.63 18.94 22.36
C VAL A 650 -12.96 19.10 21.63
N ALA A 651 -13.14 20.14 20.83
CA ALA A 651 -14.37 20.32 20.03
C ALA A 651 -14.59 19.17 19.05
N ALA A 652 -13.54 18.73 18.36
CA ALA A 652 -13.61 17.58 17.46
C ALA A 652 -13.88 16.25 18.20
N ALA A 653 -13.27 16.07 19.38
CA ALA A 653 -13.54 14.94 20.26
C ALA A 653 -15.01 14.91 20.73
N THR A 654 -15.60 16.06 21.05
CA THR A 654 -17.03 16.19 21.40
C THR A 654 -17.91 15.70 20.25
N ALA A 655 -17.62 16.08 19.01
CA ALA A 655 -18.35 15.58 17.85
C ALA A 655 -18.21 14.06 17.67
N ALA A 656 -16.99 13.51 17.84
CA ALA A 656 -16.76 12.07 17.78
C ALA A 656 -17.47 11.30 18.92
N VAL A 657 -17.53 11.86 20.13
CA VAL A 657 -18.28 11.30 21.27
C VAL A 657 -19.80 11.47 21.11
N ALA A 658 -20.30 12.31 20.20
CA ALA A 658 -21.73 12.34 19.89
C ALA A 658 -22.15 11.16 18.98
N ALA A 659 -21.24 10.69 18.10
CA ALA A 659 -21.48 9.57 17.19
C ALA A 659 -21.33 8.19 17.89
N PRO A 660 -21.87 7.09 17.34
CA PRO A 660 -21.62 5.74 17.84
C PRO A 660 -20.11 5.47 17.96
N CYS A 661 -19.66 5.17 19.18
CA CYS A 661 -18.23 5.04 19.50
C CYS A 661 -18.06 3.87 20.49
N PRO A 662 -17.02 3.03 20.34
CA PRO A 662 -16.78 1.92 21.25
C PRO A 662 -16.51 2.41 22.70
N PRO A 663 -16.77 1.58 23.72
CA PRO A 663 -16.57 1.98 25.12
C PRO A 663 -15.10 1.90 25.59
N GLY A 664 -14.21 1.28 24.81
CA GLY A 664 -12.83 0.95 25.19
C GLY A 664 -11.91 2.15 25.49
N LEU A 665 -10.72 1.84 26.00
CA LEU A 665 -9.64 2.80 26.28
C LEU A 665 -8.84 3.17 25.02
N ALA A 666 -8.57 2.20 24.12
CA ALA A 666 -7.74 2.40 22.93
C ALA A 666 -8.38 3.35 21.92
N GLY A 667 -9.48 2.90 21.30
CA GLY A 667 -10.24 3.66 20.30
C GLY A 667 -11.54 4.31 20.82
N GLY A 668 -11.86 4.16 22.10
CA GLY A 668 -13.20 4.43 22.63
C GLY A 668 -13.35 5.55 23.65
N ILE A 669 -14.56 5.67 24.19
CA ILE A 669 -14.99 6.74 25.10
C ILE A 669 -14.25 6.70 26.44
N ALA A 670 -13.85 5.52 26.95
CA ALA A 670 -13.03 5.45 28.16
C ALA A 670 -11.66 6.11 27.95
N GLY A 671 -11.09 5.96 26.76
CA GLY A 671 -9.85 6.65 26.38
C GLY A 671 -10.01 8.16 26.35
N CYS A 672 -11.10 8.64 25.73
CA CYS A 672 -11.45 10.06 25.72
C CYS A 672 -11.60 10.61 27.15
N LEU A 673 -12.34 9.90 28.01
CA LEU A 673 -12.53 10.27 29.42
C LEU A 673 -11.19 10.43 30.16
N ALA A 674 -10.32 9.42 30.08
CA ALA A 674 -9.02 9.44 30.75
C ALA A 674 -8.15 10.60 30.24
N ALA A 675 -8.08 10.80 28.92
CA ALA A 675 -7.35 11.89 28.32
C ALA A 675 -7.89 13.27 28.74
N MET A 676 -9.21 13.49 28.69
CA MET A 676 -9.82 14.78 29.02
C MET A 676 -9.64 15.16 30.49
N ARG A 677 -9.65 14.19 31.42
CA ARG A 677 -9.29 14.42 32.82
C ARG A 677 -7.86 14.94 32.96
N THR A 678 -6.91 14.36 32.22
CA THR A 678 -5.53 14.83 32.17
C THR A 678 -5.43 16.23 31.57
N VAL A 679 -6.09 16.47 30.42
CA VAL A 679 -6.13 17.78 29.76
C VAL A 679 -6.66 18.86 30.72
N HIS A 680 -7.78 18.59 31.39
CA HIS A 680 -8.35 19.50 32.36
C HIS A 680 -7.39 19.75 33.55
N ARG A 681 -6.77 18.70 34.08
CA ARG A 681 -5.84 18.80 35.22
C ARG A 681 -4.63 19.69 34.91
N GLU A 682 -4.08 19.59 33.70
CA GLU A 682 -2.87 20.33 33.33
C GLU A 682 -3.13 21.72 32.79
N LEU A 683 -4.21 21.92 32.02
CA LEU A 683 -4.51 23.20 31.36
C LEU A 683 -5.63 24.00 32.04
N GLY A 684 -6.38 23.40 32.96
CA GLY A 684 -7.57 24.03 33.55
C GLY A 684 -8.72 24.25 32.55
N LEU A 685 -8.71 23.56 31.40
CA LEU A 685 -9.66 23.79 30.32
C LEU A 685 -11.07 23.28 30.70
N ALA A 686 -12.04 24.18 30.81
CA ALA A 686 -13.42 23.84 31.21
C ALA A 686 -14.13 22.92 30.21
N ALA A 687 -13.92 23.12 28.91
CA ALA A 687 -14.50 22.27 27.87
C ALA A 687 -14.03 20.81 27.96
N ALA A 688 -12.79 20.57 28.43
CA ALA A 688 -12.30 19.22 28.65
C ALA A 688 -12.98 18.54 29.85
N ASP A 689 -13.23 19.27 30.94
CA ASP A 689 -14.00 18.74 32.07
C ASP A 689 -15.45 18.40 31.68
N GLU A 690 -16.10 19.27 30.90
CA GLU A 690 -17.44 19.01 30.39
C GLU A 690 -17.49 17.75 29.53
N LEU A 691 -16.57 17.62 28.58
CA LEU A 691 -16.46 16.41 27.74
C LEU A 691 -16.15 15.16 28.58
N ALA A 692 -15.29 15.27 29.59
CA ALA A 692 -15.02 14.17 30.52
C ALA A 692 -16.31 13.71 31.23
N ARG A 693 -17.13 14.63 31.73
CA ARG A 693 -18.44 14.29 32.34
C ARG A 693 -19.37 13.62 31.33
N THR A 694 -19.48 14.15 30.11
CA THR A 694 -20.27 13.54 29.04
C THR A 694 -19.81 12.11 28.72
N CYS A 695 -18.49 11.88 28.65
CA CYS A 695 -17.94 10.54 28.43
C CYS A 695 -18.29 9.57 29.58
N ALA A 696 -18.20 10.03 30.82
CA ALA A 696 -18.53 9.23 32.00
C ALA A 696 -20.02 8.84 32.06
N ASP A 697 -20.91 9.77 31.71
CA ASP A 697 -22.35 9.53 31.62
C ASP A 697 -22.69 8.54 30.52
N ARG A 698 -22.06 8.69 29.34
CA ARG A 698 -22.26 7.79 28.20
C ARG A 698 -21.75 6.39 28.47
N LEU A 699 -20.60 6.24 29.12
CA LEU A 699 -20.08 4.93 29.53
C LEU A 699 -21.00 4.21 30.52
N ALA A 700 -21.76 4.94 31.33
CA ALA A 700 -22.71 4.34 32.27
C ALA A 700 -23.94 3.74 31.57
N THR A 701 -24.27 4.19 30.35
CA THR A 701 -25.42 3.71 29.58
C THR A 701 -25.06 2.66 28.52
N LEU A 702 -23.79 2.58 28.14
CA LEU A 702 -23.32 1.62 27.15
C LEU A 702 -23.31 0.18 27.70
N PRO A 703 -23.53 -0.83 26.83
CA PRO A 703 -23.35 -2.22 27.20
C PRO A 703 -21.94 -2.48 27.75
N ARG A 704 -21.85 -3.26 28.83
CA ARG A 704 -20.55 -3.65 29.38
C ARG A 704 -19.81 -4.56 28.38
N PRO A 705 -18.49 -4.36 28.16
CA PRO A 705 -17.71 -5.25 27.33
C PRO A 705 -17.61 -6.64 27.96
N THR A 706 -17.50 -7.65 27.10
CA THR A 706 -17.46 -9.07 27.49
C THR A 706 -16.09 -9.48 28.05
N GLY A 707 -15.00 -8.85 27.63
CA GLY A 707 -13.63 -9.15 28.07
C GLY A 707 -13.07 -8.22 29.15
N ASP A 708 -11.99 -8.66 29.81
CA ASP A 708 -11.27 -7.93 30.88
C ASP A 708 -10.10 -7.07 30.38
N ALA A 709 -9.82 -7.08 29.08
CA ALA A 709 -8.70 -6.37 28.47
C ALA A 709 -8.61 -4.88 28.88
N LEU A 710 -7.39 -4.33 28.90
CA LEU A 710 -7.17 -2.93 29.24
C LEU A 710 -7.49 -2.00 28.06
N ALA A 711 -7.12 -2.40 26.85
CA ALA A 711 -7.36 -1.60 25.64
C ALA A 711 -8.86 -1.45 25.36
N ASP A 712 -9.64 -2.54 25.35
CA ASP A 712 -11.05 -2.49 24.91
C ASP A 712 -12.04 -3.18 25.86
N GLY A 713 -11.57 -3.60 27.05
CA GLY A 713 -12.36 -4.37 28.01
C GLY A 713 -12.68 -3.63 29.30
N ARG A 714 -13.13 -4.40 30.30
CA ARG A 714 -13.57 -3.90 31.60
C ARG A 714 -12.48 -3.15 32.37
N ALA A 715 -11.22 -3.57 32.26
CA ALA A 715 -10.13 -2.94 32.99
C ALA A 715 -9.90 -1.48 32.55
N GLY A 716 -9.95 -1.20 31.25
CA GLY A 716 -9.81 0.16 30.71
C GLY A 716 -10.94 1.08 31.12
N ILE A 717 -12.17 0.57 31.14
CA ILE A 717 -13.34 1.33 31.59
C ILE A 717 -13.24 1.62 33.09
N ALA A 718 -12.87 0.64 33.91
CA ALA A 718 -12.70 0.82 35.35
C ALA A 718 -11.63 1.88 35.66
N TRP A 719 -10.48 1.79 34.99
CA TRP A 719 -9.40 2.78 35.07
C TRP A 719 -9.89 4.18 34.71
N ALA A 720 -10.47 4.35 33.52
CA ALA A 720 -10.90 5.66 33.03
C ALA A 720 -11.94 6.31 33.94
N ARG A 721 -12.83 5.52 34.55
CA ARG A 721 -13.84 6.00 35.51
C ARG A 721 -13.24 6.34 36.87
N GLY A 722 -12.11 5.74 37.24
CA GLY A 722 -11.59 5.76 38.62
C GLY A 722 -12.45 4.89 39.53
N ASP A 723 -12.95 3.77 39.02
CA ASP A 723 -13.80 2.83 39.76
C ASP A 723 -12.94 1.74 40.40
N ASP A 724 -12.42 2.02 41.59
CA ASP A 724 -11.57 1.10 42.35
C ASP A 724 -12.28 -0.22 42.67
N THR A 725 -13.61 -0.20 42.81
CA THR A 725 -14.40 -1.41 43.11
C THR A 725 -14.47 -2.32 41.89
N ALA A 726 -14.71 -1.75 40.70
CA ALA A 726 -14.67 -2.50 39.45
C ALA A 726 -13.26 -3.00 39.13
N ALA A 727 -12.23 -2.19 39.38
CA ALA A 727 -10.83 -2.59 39.22
C ALA A 727 -10.44 -3.74 40.16
N ALA A 728 -10.89 -3.70 41.42
CA ALA A 728 -10.65 -4.76 42.39
C ALA A 728 -11.39 -6.06 42.06
N ALA A 729 -12.52 -5.98 41.36
CA ALA A 729 -13.31 -7.14 40.94
C ALA A 729 -12.74 -7.85 39.71
N LEU A 730 -11.72 -7.29 39.04
CA LEU A 730 -11.07 -7.94 37.90
C LEU A 730 -10.42 -9.27 38.35
N PRO A 731 -10.65 -10.37 37.61
CA PRO A 731 -9.99 -11.62 37.91
C PRO A 731 -8.50 -11.49 37.63
N LEU A 732 -7.69 -12.17 38.45
CA LEU A 732 -6.28 -12.33 38.18
C LEU A 732 -6.12 -13.45 37.15
N PRO A 733 -5.71 -13.17 35.90
CA PRO A 733 -5.68 -14.18 34.86
C PRO A 733 -4.78 -15.36 35.24
N GLU A 734 -5.18 -16.57 34.85
CA GLU A 734 -4.26 -17.71 34.85
C GLU A 734 -3.10 -17.42 33.90
N THR A 735 -1.94 -18.03 34.14
CA THR A 735 -0.78 -17.87 33.25
C THR A 735 -1.12 -18.46 31.88
N GLY A 736 -1.49 -17.60 30.93
CA GLY A 736 -1.69 -17.93 29.53
C GLY A 736 -0.64 -17.27 28.63
N ASP A 737 -0.74 -17.51 27.33
CA ASP A 737 0.23 -17.03 26.33
C ASP A 737 0.21 -15.51 26.11
N ASP A 738 -0.88 -14.81 26.49
CA ASP A 738 -0.99 -13.36 26.34
C ASP A 738 -0.60 -12.59 27.60
N HIS A 739 0.58 -11.99 27.52
CA HIS A 739 1.15 -11.15 28.58
C HIS A 739 0.97 -9.65 28.34
N GLY A 740 0.50 -9.23 27.17
CA GLY A 740 0.53 -7.84 26.71
C GLY A 740 -0.23 -6.85 27.60
N TRP A 741 0.05 -5.56 27.42
CA TRP A 741 -0.69 -4.50 28.11
C TRP A 741 -2.12 -4.36 27.55
N CYS A 742 -2.29 -4.45 26.24
CA CYS A 742 -3.58 -4.20 25.57
C CYS A 742 -4.65 -5.25 25.94
N THR A 743 -4.35 -6.54 25.76
CA THR A 743 -5.30 -7.64 25.89
C THR A 743 -4.96 -8.64 26.99
N GLY A 744 -3.70 -8.63 27.43
CA GLY A 744 -3.12 -9.66 28.29
C GLY A 744 -3.05 -9.33 29.77
N THR A 745 -2.31 -10.18 30.47
CA THR A 745 -2.20 -10.17 31.95
C THR A 745 -1.62 -8.87 32.49
N ALA A 746 -0.68 -8.22 31.78
CA ALA A 746 -0.02 -7.01 32.28
C ALA A 746 -0.99 -5.85 32.45
N GLY A 747 -1.89 -5.63 31.48
CA GLY A 747 -2.89 -4.56 31.57
C GLY A 747 -3.83 -4.74 32.76
N ILE A 748 -4.31 -5.96 32.99
CA ILE A 748 -5.19 -6.27 34.13
C ILE A 748 -4.46 -6.05 35.45
N VAL A 749 -3.22 -6.52 35.58
CA VAL A 749 -2.43 -6.35 36.82
C VAL A 749 -2.07 -4.88 37.07
N ALA A 750 -1.81 -4.08 36.04
CA ALA A 750 -1.51 -2.65 36.20
C ALA A 750 -2.69 -1.88 36.82
N ILE A 751 -3.93 -2.27 36.53
CA ILE A 751 -5.13 -1.62 37.09
C ILE A 751 -5.58 -2.28 38.39
N ARG A 752 -5.57 -3.62 38.44
CA ARG A 752 -5.98 -4.38 39.61
C ARG A 752 -4.98 -4.21 40.76
N GLY A 753 -3.68 -4.05 40.52
CA GLY A 753 -2.68 -4.05 41.58
C GLY A 753 -2.66 -5.34 42.44
N ILE A 754 -1.98 -5.28 43.58
CA ILE A 754 -1.94 -6.35 44.59
C ILE A 754 -3.12 -6.17 45.57
N ARG A 755 -3.80 -7.26 45.90
CA ARG A 755 -4.96 -7.28 46.80
C ARG A 755 -4.68 -8.06 48.07
N ALA A 756 -5.49 -7.83 49.10
CA ALA A 756 -5.41 -8.55 50.37
C ALA A 756 -5.61 -10.06 50.12
N GLY A 757 -4.55 -10.85 50.37
CA GLY A 757 -4.51 -12.29 50.09
C GLY A 757 -3.70 -12.70 48.86
N ASP A 758 -3.31 -11.74 48.01
CA ASP A 758 -2.31 -12.00 46.96
C ASP A 758 -0.90 -12.09 47.59
N ASP A 759 -0.07 -12.98 47.07
CA ASP A 759 1.37 -12.94 47.33
C ASP A 759 2.06 -12.04 46.27
N PRO A 760 2.63 -10.87 46.67
CA PRO A 760 3.34 -9.98 45.76
C PRO A 760 4.42 -10.68 44.94
N ALA A 761 5.13 -11.64 45.54
CA ALA A 761 6.17 -12.39 44.85
C ALA A 761 5.58 -13.31 43.77
N ALA A 762 4.48 -14.00 44.06
CA ALA A 762 3.79 -14.83 43.08
C ALA A 762 3.22 -14.02 41.91
N VAL A 763 2.65 -12.83 42.17
CA VAL A 763 2.15 -11.93 41.12
C VAL A 763 3.30 -11.46 40.23
N ALA A 764 4.41 -11.00 40.82
CA ALA A 764 5.59 -10.57 40.06
C ALA A 764 6.23 -11.71 39.26
N GLN A 765 6.25 -12.93 39.80
CA GLN A 765 6.82 -14.11 39.14
C GLN A 765 6.08 -14.53 37.86
N ARG A 766 4.80 -14.13 37.69
CA ARG A 766 4.07 -14.35 36.43
C ARG A 766 4.73 -13.68 35.23
N PHE A 767 5.44 -12.57 35.45
CA PHE A 767 6.11 -11.84 34.37
C PHE A 767 7.57 -12.25 34.19
N THR A 768 8.18 -12.90 35.18
CA THR A 768 9.64 -13.14 35.19
C THR A 768 10.06 -14.60 35.05
N ARG A 769 9.16 -15.57 35.26
CA ARG A 769 9.42 -17.00 35.01
C ARG A 769 9.38 -17.40 33.52
N ARG A 770 9.25 -16.43 32.62
CA ARG A 770 9.24 -16.62 31.16
C ARG A 770 10.46 -15.97 30.50
N PRO A 771 10.90 -16.45 29.33
CA PRO A 771 11.88 -15.75 28.51
C PRO A 771 11.42 -14.34 28.11
N VAL A 772 12.34 -13.52 27.61
CA VAL A 772 12.03 -12.19 27.05
C VAL A 772 11.27 -12.34 25.74
N LEU A 773 10.24 -11.53 25.52
CA LEU A 773 9.50 -11.49 24.26
C LEU A 773 10.38 -10.93 23.14
N ARG A 774 10.20 -11.44 21.92
CA ARG A 774 10.85 -10.88 20.73
C ARG A 774 10.37 -9.46 20.43
N ASP A 775 9.09 -9.19 20.68
CA ASP A 775 8.54 -7.84 20.64
C ASP A 775 8.87 -7.11 21.94
N LEU A 776 9.48 -5.93 21.82
CA LEU A 776 9.83 -5.04 22.93
C LEU A 776 8.86 -3.86 23.05
N SER A 777 7.83 -3.77 22.20
CA SER A 777 6.86 -2.66 22.16
C SER A 777 6.08 -2.46 23.47
N LEU A 778 5.40 -1.31 23.56
CA LEU A 778 4.56 -0.98 24.73
C LEU A 778 3.19 -1.67 24.69
N CYS A 779 2.63 -1.92 23.51
CA CYS A 779 1.26 -2.42 23.38
C CYS A 779 1.14 -3.88 23.86
N HIS A 780 1.95 -4.76 23.28
CA HIS A 780 1.92 -6.20 23.55
C HIS A 780 3.34 -6.82 23.65
N GLY A 781 4.37 -5.97 23.69
CA GLY A 781 5.75 -6.40 23.87
C GLY A 781 6.23 -6.37 25.31
N GLU A 782 7.52 -6.69 25.49
CA GLU A 782 8.16 -6.83 26.79
C GLU A 782 8.05 -5.57 27.65
N LEU A 783 8.13 -4.38 27.05
CA LEU A 783 8.08 -3.14 27.83
C LEU A 783 6.67 -2.83 28.35
N GLY A 784 5.63 -3.20 27.61
CA GLY A 784 4.25 -3.21 28.10
C GLY A 784 4.07 -4.15 29.30
N VAL A 785 4.73 -5.30 29.28
CA VAL A 785 4.73 -6.23 30.41
C VAL A 785 5.44 -5.64 31.63
N THR A 786 6.60 -5.03 31.42
CA THR A 786 7.35 -4.44 32.54
C THR A 786 6.65 -3.22 33.15
N GLU A 787 5.76 -2.54 32.43
CA GLU A 787 4.98 -1.44 32.99
C GLU A 787 4.14 -1.90 34.19
N ALA A 788 3.56 -3.11 34.15
CA ALA A 788 2.86 -3.68 35.30
C ALA A 788 3.79 -3.83 36.52
N LEU A 789 5.04 -4.27 36.32
CA LEU A 789 6.04 -4.36 37.38
C LEU A 789 6.44 -2.97 37.91
N VAL A 790 6.52 -1.95 37.05
CA VAL A 790 6.79 -0.56 37.47
C VAL A 790 5.65 -0.03 38.34
N VAL A 791 4.40 -0.26 37.95
CA VAL A 791 3.22 0.15 38.73
C VAL A 791 3.20 -0.53 40.09
N LEU A 792 3.42 -1.85 40.13
CA LEU A 792 3.49 -2.62 41.38
C LEU A 792 4.63 -2.14 42.30
N ALA A 793 5.83 -1.89 41.74
CA ALA A 793 6.98 -1.41 42.51
C ALA A 793 6.81 0.02 43.05
N ALA A 794 5.91 0.82 42.46
CA ALA A 794 5.58 2.16 42.93
C ALA A 794 4.50 2.15 44.03
N ALA A 795 3.54 1.22 43.94
CA ALA A 795 2.49 1.04 44.94
C ALA A 795 3.02 0.38 46.22
N GLU A 796 3.95 -0.57 46.09
CA GLU A 796 4.51 -1.34 47.19
C GLU A 796 5.98 -0.95 47.44
N SER A 797 6.35 -0.71 48.70
CA SER A 797 7.77 -0.54 49.09
C SER A 797 8.54 -1.87 49.13
N ASP A 798 8.11 -2.87 48.36
CA ASP A 798 8.61 -4.23 48.39
C ASP A 798 9.96 -4.34 47.64
N ARG A 799 11.01 -4.72 48.38
CA ARG A 799 12.38 -4.85 47.86
C ARG A 799 12.53 -5.99 46.84
N PHE A 800 11.70 -7.03 46.89
CA PHE A 800 11.71 -8.13 45.94
C PHE A 800 11.20 -7.65 44.58
N VAL A 801 10.04 -6.99 44.53
CA VAL A 801 9.48 -6.48 43.26
C VAL A 801 10.44 -5.51 42.58
N GLN A 802 11.08 -4.61 43.35
CA GLN A 802 12.10 -3.69 42.81
C GLN A 802 13.34 -4.41 42.27
N ARG A 803 13.81 -5.48 42.92
CA ARG A 803 14.96 -6.26 42.44
C ARG A 803 14.60 -7.00 41.14
N VAL A 804 13.41 -7.61 41.11
CA VAL A 804 12.88 -8.31 39.94
C VAL A 804 12.76 -7.36 38.74
N LEU A 805 12.28 -6.13 38.96
CA LEU A 805 12.21 -5.09 37.94
C LEU A 805 13.61 -4.74 37.38
N ARG A 806 14.61 -4.49 38.24
CA ARG A 806 15.98 -4.17 37.82
C ARG A 806 16.65 -5.31 37.04
N TRP A 807 16.41 -6.55 37.46
CA TRP A 807 16.89 -7.72 36.75
C TRP A 807 16.23 -7.84 35.37
N ARG A 808 14.91 -7.64 35.28
CA ARG A 808 14.17 -7.70 34.01
C ARG A 808 14.60 -6.58 33.05
N ALA A 809 14.88 -5.38 33.56
CA ALA A 809 15.45 -4.28 32.77
C ALA A 809 16.80 -4.66 32.15
N GLY A 810 17.64 -5.39 32.88
CA GLY A 810 18.90 -5.93 32.35
C GLY A 810 18.71 -6.90 31.19
N LEU A 811 17.70 -7.76 31.27
CA LEU A 811 17.36 -8.69 30.18
C LEU A 811 16.81 -7.97 28.94
N VAL A 812 16.04 -6.90 29.13
CA VAL A 812 15.57 -6.05 28.01
C VAL A 812 16.74 -5.40 27.28
N LEU A 813 17.72 -4.87 28.02
CA LEU A 813 18.93 -4.29 27.41
C LEU A 813 19.76 -5.34 26.67
N ASP A 814 19.98 -6.51 27.27
CA ASP A 814 20.70 -7.63 26.63
C ASP A 814 19.99 -8.12 25.36
N ALA A 815 18.64 -8.11 25.35
CA ALA A 815 17.87 -8.40 24.15
C ALA A 815 18.05 -7.31 23.07
N LEU A 816 17.93 -6.04 23.45
CA LEU A 816 18.09 -4.89 22.54
C LEU A 816 19.50 -4.82 21.94
N GLU A 817 20.54 -5.07 22.73
CA GLU A 817 21.95 -5.04 22.31
C GLU A 817 22.27 -6.18 21.32
N ARG A 818 21.74 -7.40 21.54
CA ARG A 818 22.04 -8.56 20.69
C ARG A 818 21.18 -8.67 19.45
N HIS A 819 19.91 -8.28 19.52
CA HIS A 819 18.93 -8.53 18.46
C HIS A 819 18.36 -7.25 17.83
N GLY A 820 18.68 -6.08 18.39
CA GLY A 820 18.07 -4.81 17.97
C GLY A 820 16.65 -4.63 18.52
N PRO A 821 15.97 -3.53 18.16
CA PRO A 821 14.64 -3.23 18.63
C PRO A 821 13.60 -4.11 17.90
N GLY A 822 13.07 -5.12 18.59
CA GLY A 822 11.90 -5.86 18.10
C GLY A 822 10.64 -5.01 18.26
N CYS A 823 10.10 -4.49 17.15
CA CYS A 823 8.86 -3.71 17.15
C CYS A 823 7.62 -4.63 17.07
N GLY A 824 6.48 -4.13 17.56
CA GLY A 824 5.15 -4.78 17.45
C GLY A 824 4.49 -4.54 16.08
N ALA A 825 5.30 -4.26 15.07
CA ALA A 825 4.90 -4.17 13.67
C ALA A 825 5.15 -5.52 12.98
N PRO A 826 4.44 -5.84 11.88
CA PRO A 826 4.64 -7.09 11.15
C PRO A 826 6.10 -7.30 10.76
N ASP A 827 6.54 -8.56 10.83
CA ASP A 827 7.93 -9.02 10.70
C ASP A 827 8.96 -8.34 11.64
N GLY A 828 8.50 -7.58 12.64
CA GLY A 828 9.37 -6.83 13.54
C GLY A 828 10.03 -5.62 12.89
N VAL A 829 9.47 -5.11 11.79
CA VAL A 829 10.03 -3.95 11.06
C VAL A 829 10.10 -2.72 11.98
N ALA A 830 11.29 -2.12 12.05
CA ALA A 830 11.52 -0.94 12.89
C ALA A 830 10.67 0.25 12.41
N THR A 831 9.67 0.64 13.21
CA THR A 831 8.74 1.75 12.95
C THR A 831 8.86 2.82 14.04
N PRO A 832 8.72 4.13 13.76
CA PRO A 832 8.98 5.16 14.77
C PRO A 832 7.96 5.22 15.91
N GLY A 833 6.73 4.74 15.71
CA GLY A 833 5.57 4.98 16.60
C GLY A 833 5.72 4.60 18.08
N LEU A 834 4.76 5.03 18.90
CA LEU A 834 4.79 4.88 20.35
C LEU A 834 4.30 3.52 20.85
N LEU A 835 3.16 3.01 20.38
CA LEU A 835 2.63 1.77 20.94
C LEU A 835 3.37 0.53 20.42
N ASN A 836 3.71 0.52 19.14
CA ASN A 836 4.27 -0.63 18.43
C ASN A 836 5.72 -0.40 17.94
N GLY A 837 6.34 0.75 18.23
CA GLY A 837 7.57 1.19 17.58
C GLY A 837 8.70 1.63 18.51
N LEU A 838 9.72 2.24 17.89
CA LEU A 838 10.97 2.68 18.53
C LEU A 838 10.73 3.72 19.62
N ALA A 839 9.82 4.68 19.42
CA ALA A 839 9.50 5.67 20.44
C ALA A 839 8.91 5.01 21.69
N GLY A 840 8.11 3.96 21.51
CA GLY A 840 7.59 3.13 22.59
C GLY A 840 8.68 2.43 23.37
N ILE A 841 9.58 1.77 22.65
CA ILE A 841 10.70 1.07 23.26
C ILE A 841 11.54 2.06 24.06
N GLY A 842 11.88 3.21 23.48
CA GLY A 842 12.58 4.29 24.15
C GLY A 842 11.84 4.77 25.40
N TYR A 843 10.54 5.07 25.29
CA TYR A 843 9.73 5.53 26.41
C TYR A 843 9.64 4.49 27.53
N GLY A 844 9.52 3.20 27.19
CA GLY A 844 9.53 2.11 28.16
C GLY A 844 10.86 1.99 28.90
N LEU A 845 12.00 2.20 28.23
CA LEU A 845 13.31 2.27 28.90
C LEU A 845 13.37 3.46 29.88
N LEU A 846 12.81 4.61 29.52
CA LEU A 846 12.70 5.76 30.42
C LEU A 846 11.80 5.43 31.64
N ARG A 847 10.69 4.72 31.43
CA ARG A 847 9.82 4.25 32.51
C ARG A 847 10.52 3.30 33.47
N LEU A 848 11.34 2.38 32.97
CA LEU A 848 12.10 1.44 33.79
C LEU A 848 13.13 2.14 34.70
N GLY A 849 13.81 3.19 34.20
CA GLY A 849 14.88 3.87 34.93
C GLY A 849 14.44 5.09 35.74
N PHE A 850 13.37 5.77 35.31
CA PHE A 850 13.02 7.12 35.77
C PHE A 850 11.51 7.26 36.05
N SER A 851 10.85 6.20 36.54
CA SER A 851 9.40 6.16 36.77
C SER A 851 8.83 7.27 37.67
N ALA A 852 9.65 7.84 38.56
CA ALA A 852 9.28 8.99 39.39
C ALA A 852 9.14 10.30 38.61
N GLN A 853 9.83 10.43 37.48
CA GLN A 853 9.85 11.63 36.63
C GLN A 853 9.04 11.44 35.34
N VAL A 854 8.96 10.20 34.84
CA VAL A 854 8.32 9.84 33.58
C VAL A 854 6.95 9.20 33.86
N PRO A 855 5.83 9.86 33.53
CA PRO A 855 4.49 9.34 33.79
C PRO A 855 4.17 8.14 32.88
N SER A 856 3.22 7.30 33.31
CA SER A 856 2.74 6.19 32.50
C SER A 856 1.88 6.69 31.33
N VAL A 857 2.45 6.69 30.12
CA VAL A 857 1.68 7.00 28.91
C VAL A 857 0.63 5.93 28.62
N LEU A 858 0.90 4.68 29.01
CA LEU A 858 0.00 3.52 28.91
C LEU A 858 -1.22 3.61 29.83
N LEU A 859 -1.23 4.56 30.76
CA LEU A 859 -2.37 4.86 31.62
C LEU A 859 -2.90 6.29 31.39
N LEU A 860 -2.37 7.00 30.38
CA LEU A 860 -2.66 8.40 30.10
C LEU A 860 -2.45 9.30 31.33
N GLU A 861 -1.43 8.98 32.13
CA GLU A 861 -1.12 9.73 33.33
C GLU A 861 -0.67 11.14 32.98
N PRO A 862 -1.09 12.15 33.76
CA PRO A 862 -0.57 13.49 33.63
C PRO A 862 0.85 13.60 34.23
N GLY A 863 1.54 14.69 33.94
CA GLY A 863 2.92 14.93 34.33
C GLY A 863 3.16 14.84 35.83
N ARG A 864 4.35 14.33 36.20
CA ARG A 864 4.83 14.30 37.58
C ARG A 864 5.31 15.73 37.93
N THR A 865 4.62 16.41 38.83
CA THR A 865 4.98 17.78 39.25
C THR A 865 6.24 17.76 40.12
N GLY A 866 7.40 17.90 39.48
CA GLY A 866 8.66 18.27 40.11
C GLY A 866 9.35 19.28 39.22
N LYS A 867 9.49 20.54 39.68
CA LYS A 867 10.31 21.52 38.97
C LYS A 867 11.74 20.98 38.87
N TRP A 868 12.27 21.00 37.65
CA TRP A 868 13.68 20.80 37.34
C TRP A 868 14.51 21.79 38.17
N THR A 869 15.09 21.35 39.27
CA THR A 869 16.14 22.11 39.95
C THR A 869 17.47 21.62 39.42
N GLY A 870 17.97 22.35 38.41
CA GLY A 870 19.38 22.60 38.08
C GLY A 870 20.33 21.42 38.02
#